data_AF-A0AAP8MZ86-F1
#
_entry.id   AF-A0AAP8MZ86-F1
#
_cell.length_a   1.000
_cell.length_b   1.000
_cell.length_c   1.000
_cell.angle_alpha   90.00
_cell.angle_beta   90.00
_cell.angle_gamma   90.00
#
_symmetry.space_group_name_H-M   'P 1'
#
loop_
_entity.id
_entity.type
_entity.pdbx_description
1 polymer ?
#
loop_
_entity_poly.entity_id
_entity_poly.type
_entity_poly.pdbx_seq_one_letter_code
_entity_poly.pdbx_strand_id
1 'polypeptide(L)'
;MSKIVIISFITLLVSLLPHSALSITTSEKENLITIRNQVFGGSTLNASLTQTTLSGETPPVFPYHLHDRVLLTWQIKPSEIEQFASAIELPPYLSVSKVSSLTESKLHRRFAAWLNKQNGSSFSLFSQQDKHYYLMADIAQTSGAEQGLKVEWKTFVTVAGSTQIQVYRFASFKEIPGNDLLELNTLTPSEITLDKLKGRIRSSLISTSGYVLELDIPIGRSTQGKTFSQAYLDAAENTLGPKGAQTRYYYDGSSVSARLHKVKINKATVSSTFPWSEYAHNLVEVIIPKDDMSFMAQPVTANVTVQSPALGPADCYNPMIPNSLSKQYACLVASAFGAPDMGIPPTPPQKVFESMFANTPPMYIPTFYFALQDLYQGLSTLGGISKPTLFFELKTAPKTIFINFEINPNKVKAFKKAFLPSHFKLAKMRFYPEQKKAVYAISLNLYESRGANLNGIRAEWSTYVINPLEDNPKPRFSVIEAQSNVGGLDPLYTLQRLRNGDVPLPFRIESIESIIQSPNPTLTYQFAEETGIQAYLINNEHNSELNIDIAYPTNSNQLFTKPLTSWMEANDYVYWGEVAEILKYDRQVMFADLMVFEATDKDVIHDTTFAEYVKPKPLPIVVWLGGQSIALQPWGNLESIEPE
;
A
#
# COMPACT_ATOMS: atom_id res chain seq x y z
N MET A 1 -63.50 -16.82 13.62
CA MET A 1 -63.06 -15.40 13.71
C MET A 1 -61.58 -15.39 14.07
N SER A 2 -60.74 -15.61 13.05
CA SER A 2 -59.81 -14.64 12.44
C SER A 2 -58.62 -14.25 13.31
N LYS A 3 -57.62 -15.15 13.33
CA LYS A 3 -56.21 -14.87 13.61
C LYS A 3 -55.46 -14.94 12.28
N ILE A 4 -55.56 -13.92 11.43
CA ILE A 4 -54.75 -13.79 10.21
C ILE A 4 -54.45 -12.30 10.01
N VAL A 5 -53.22 -12.00 9.55
CA VAL A 5 -52.71 -10.72 9.04
C VAL A 5 -52.10 -9.74 10.06
N ILE A 6 -50.94 -10.06 10.64
CA ILE A 6 -49.96 -9.02 11.10
C ILE A 6 -48.52 -9.29 10.60
N ILE A 7 -48.23 -10.49 10.05
CA ILE A 7 -46.87 -10.82 9.57
C ILE A 7 -46.55 -10.24 8.17
N SER A 8 -47.54 -9.72 7.44
CA SER A 8 -47.34 -9.27 6.05
C SER A 8 -47.05 -7.78 5.87
N PHE A 9 -47.06 -6.96 6.94
CA PHE A 9 -46.90 -5.50 6.80
C PHE A 9 -45.45 -5.03 7.03
N ILE A 10 -44.65 -5.76 7.82
CA ILE A 10 -43.24 -5.42 8.08
C ILE A 10 -42.34 -5.86 6.91
N THR A 11 -42.61 -7.01 6.29
CA THR A 11 -41.93 -7.44 5.06
C THR A 11 -42.31 -6.62 3.83
N LEU A 12 -43.53 -6.05 3.79
CA LEU A 12 -43.97 -5.19 2.69
C LEU A 12 -43.47 -3.73 2.84
N LEU A 13 -43.12 -3.28 4.05
CA LEU A 13 -42.53 -1.95 4.25
C LEU A 13 -41.03 -1.90 3.90
N VAL A 14 -40.31 -3.02 4.02
CA VAL A 14 -38.90 -3.09 3.62
C VAL A 14 -38.75 -3.08 2.09
N SER A 15 -39.72 -3.62 1.34
CA SER A 15 -39.72 -3.60 -0.13
C SER A 15 -40.20 -2.27 -0.75
N LEU A 16 -40.60 -1.28 0.06
CA LEU A 16 -41.06 0.05 -0.39
C LEU A 16 -40.03 1.16 -0.16
N LEU A 17 -38.83 0.83 0.33
CA LEU A 17 -37.73 1.78 0.30
C LEU A 17 -37.26 1.94 -1.15
N PRO A 18 -37.16 3.18 -1.67
CA PRO A 18 -36.61 3.40 -3.00
C PRO A 18 -35.18 2.85 -3.01
N HIS A 19 -34.95 1.84 -3.84
CA HIS A 19 -33.63 1.24 -4.02
C HIS A 19 -32.73 2.30 -4.64
N SER A 20 -31.53 2.44 -4.11
CA SER A 20 -30.57 3.41 -4.60
C SER A 20 -30.00 2.89 -5.92
N ALA A 21 -30.13 3.65 -7.01
CA ALA A 21 -29.54 3.31 -8.31
C ALA A 21 -28.00 3.17 -8.28
N LEU A 22 -27.38 3.51 -7.14
CA LEU A 22 -25.94 3.45 -6.92
C LEU A 22 -25.51 2.26 -6.06
N SER A 23 -26.44 1.48 -5.50
CA SER A 23 -26.14 0.31 -4.69
C SER A 23 -25.87 -0.93 -5.57
N ILE A 24 -25.02 -1.84 -5.12
CA ILE A 24 -24.60 -3.05 -5.81
C ILE A 24 -25.52 -4.21 -5.43
N THR A 25 -26.15 -4.79 -6.44
CA THR A 25 -26.90 -6.05 -6.35
C THR A 25 -25.98 -7.26 -6.25
N THR A 26 -26.52 -8.41 -5.83
CA THR A 26 -25.76 -9.67 -5.78
C THR A 26 -25.16 -10.04 -7.16
N SER A 27 -25.93 -9.89 -8.24
CA SER A 27 -25.47 -10.20 -9.59
C SER A 27 -24.38 -9.23 -10.07
N GLU A 28 -24.51 -7.93 -9.79
CA GLU A 28 -23.44 -6.97 -10.09
C GLU A 28 -22.15 -7.31 -9.34
N LYS A 29 -22.24 -7.67 -8.05
CA LYS A 29 -21.08 -8.09 -7.26
C LYS A 29 -20.35 -9.29 -7.88
N GLU A 30 -21.08 -10.32 -8.30
CA GLU A 30 -20.49 -11.51 -8.94
C GLU A 30 -19.80 -11.17 -10.28
N ASN A 31 -20.41 -10.31 -11.08
CA ASN A 31 -19.81 -9.84 -12.34
C ASN A 31 -18.57 -8.99 -12.09
N LEU A 32 -18.58 -8.09 -11.10
CA LEU A 32 -17.43 -7.28 -10.72
C LEU A 32 -16.27 -8.15 -10.21
N ILE A 33 -16.55 -9.18 -9.41
CA ILE A 33 -15.53 -10.15 -9.00
C ILE A 33 -14.94 -10.87 -10.22
N THR A 34 -15.78 -11.27 -11.16
CA THR A 34 -15.34 -11.93 -12.40
C THR A 34 -14.45 -11.03 -13.24
N ILE A 35 -14.87 -9.77 -13.47
CA ILE A 35 -14.11 -8.77 -14.21
C ILE A 35 -12.76 -8.52 -13.52
N ARG A 36 -12.77 -8.27 -12.20
CA ARG A 36 -11.57 -8.03 -11.40
C ARG A 36 -10.56 -9.16 -11.59
N ASN A 37 -11.01 -10.39 -11.37
CA ASN A 37 -10.15 -11.56 -11.38
C ASN A 37 -9.57 -11.80 -12.79
N GLN A 38 -10.40 -11.69 -13.84
CA GLN A 38 -9.96 -11.86 -15.23
C GLN A 38 -8.98 -10.76 -15.68
N VAL A 39 -9.30 -9.49 -15.43
CA VAL A 39 -8.47 -8.36 -15.89
C VAL A 39 -7.16 -8.30 -15.12
N PHE A 40 -7.22 -8.28 -13.78
CA PHE A 40 -6.01 -8.07 -12.98
C PHE A 40 -5.17 -9.34 -12.84
N GLY A 41 -5.80 -10.52 -12.72
CA GLY A 41 -5.09 -11.79 -12.78
C GLY A 41 -4.44 -12.02 -14.15
N GLY A 42 -5.15 -11.66 -15.23
CA GLY A 42 -4.61 -11.68 -16.60
C GLY A 42 -3.44 -10.72 -16.79
N SER A 43 -3.50 -9.52 -16.21
CA SER A 43 -2.39 -8.54 -16.23
C SER A 43 -1.14 -9.09 -15.53
N THR A 44 -1.28 -9.70 -14.35
CA THR A 44 -0.14 -10.33 -13.65
C THR A 44 0.44 -11.49 -14.45
N LEU A 45 -0.40 -12.33 -15.06
CA LEU A 45 0.09 -13.37 -15.98
C LEU A 45 0.84 -12.78 -17.17
N ASN A 46 0.30 -11.72 -17.78
CA ASN A 46 0.95 -11.07 -18.90
C ASN A 46 2.32 -10.51 -18.49
N ALA A 47 2.44 -9.91 -17.31
CA ALA A 47 3.71 -9.42 -16.78
C ALA A 47 4.76 -10.54 -16.63
N SER A 48 4.33 -11.70 -16.12
CA SER A 48 5.17 -12.89 -16.01
C SER A 48 5.56 -13.44 -17.39
N LEU A 49 4.61 -13.60 -18.31
CA LEU A 49 4.84 -14.17 -19.64
C LEU A 49 5.73 -13.28 -20.53
N THR A 50 5.55 -11.96 -20.45
CA THR A 50 6.38 -10.96 -21.13
C THR A 50 7.67 -10.63 -20.37
N GLN A 51 7.87 -11.27 -19.21
CA GLN A 51 9.05 -11.16 -18.35
C GLN A 51 9.31 -9.75 -17.80
N THR A 52 8.29 -8.89 -17.74
CA THR A 52 8.41 -7.56 -17.12
C THR A 52 8.57 -7.64 -15.60
N THR A 53 8.14 -8.75 -14.97
CA THR A 53 8.43 -9.06 -13.57
C THR A 53 9.93 -9.29 -13.34
N LEU A 54 10.61 -9.98 -14.25
CA LEU A 54 12.06 -10.26 -14.16
C LEU A 54 12.94 -9.04 -14.45
N SER A 55 12.53 -8.20 -15.40
CA SER A 55 13.27 -6.99 -15.75
C SER A 55 13.16 -5.90 -14.68
N GLY A 56 12.20 -6.05 -13.76
CA GLY A 56 11.85 -5.04 -12.76
C GLY A 56 10.95 -3.93 -13.32
N GLU A 57 10.46 -4.06 -14.55
CA GLU A 57 9.51 -3.10 -15.14
C GLU A 57 8.14 -3.16 -14.47
N THR A 58 7.67 -4.38 -14.14
CA THR A 58 6.44 -4.62 -13.37
C THR A 58 6.80 -5.39 -12.11
N PRO A 59 7.29 -4.73 -11.05
CA PRO A 59 7.76 -5.43 -9.87
C PRO A 59 6.62 -6.19 -9.17
N PRO A 60 6.87 -7.41 -8.68
CA PRO A 60 5.85 -8.19 -7.98
C PRO A 60 5.59 -7.61 -6.58
N VAL A 61 4.34 -7.65 -6.15
CA VAL A 61 3.90 -7.11 -4.87
C VAL A 61 2.96 -8.10 -4.19
N PHE A 62 3.24 -8.44 -2.93
CA PHE A 62 2.49 -9.43 -2.17
C PHE A 62 1.81 -8.80 -0.95
N PRO A 63 0.57 -9.19 -0.61
CA PRO A 63 -0.05 -8.75 0.63
C PRO A 63 0.71 -9.34 1.82
N TYR A 64 0.91 -8.58 2.89
CA TYR A 64 1.57 -9.06 4.11
C TYR A 64 0.85 -8.54 5.34
N HIS A 65 0.30 -9.44 6.15
CA HIS A 65 -0.46 -9.09 7.33
C HIS A 65 0.22 -9.62 8.59
N LEU A 66 0.27 -8.77 9.62
CA LEU A 66 0.78 -9.09 10.95
C LEU A 66 -0.37 -8.99 11.95
N HIS A 67 -0.77 -10.15 12.47
CA HIS A 67 -1.75 -10.26 13.53
C HIS A 67 -1.06 -10.45 14.88
N ASP A 68 -1.67 -9.90 15.93
CA ASP A 68 -1.19 -10.01 17.33
C ASP A 68 0.28 -9.63 17.54
N ARG A 69 0.77 -8.67 16.75
CA ARG A 69 2.17 -8.26 16.74
C ARG A 69 2.67 -7.76 18.11
N VAL A 70 3.86 -8.20 18.50
CA VAL A 70 4.62 -7.73 19.66
C VAL A 70 6.04 -7.40 19.23
N LEU A 71 6.42 -6.14 19.37
CA LEU A 71 7.78 -5.66 19.09
C LEU A 71 8.48 -5.28 20.40
N LEU A 72 9.50 -6.04 20.76
CA LEU A 72 10.37 -5.83 21.91
C LEU A 72 11.61 -5.04 21.46
N THR A 73 12.09 -4.12 22.28
CA THR A 73 13.26 -3.32 21.95
C THR A 73 14.17 -3.11 23.15
N TRP A 74 15.44 -3.48 22.98
CA TRP A 74 16.51 -3.29 23.95
C TRP A 74 17.55 -2.31 23.44
N GLN A 75 18.15 -1.55 24.36
CA GLN A 75 19.32 -0.75 24.05
C GLN A 75 20.60 -1.58 24.14
N ILE A 76 21.48 -1.41 23.15
CA ILE A 76 22.84 -1.96 23.14
C ILE A 76 23.81 -0.86 23.59
N LYS A 77 24.80 -1.19 24.42
CA LYS A 77 25.80 -0.21 24.85
C LYS A 77 26.73 0.14 23.68
N PRO A 78 27.12 1.41 23.52
CA PRO A 78 28.07 1.80 22.48
C PRO A 78 29.39 1.01 22.48
N SER A 79 29.87 0.60 23.66
CA SER A 79 31.12 -0.16 23.82
C SER A 79 31.05 -1.61 23.32
N GLU A 80 29.86 -2.15 23.05
CA GLU A 80 29.64 -3.55 22.69
C GLU A 80 29.24 -3.71 21.22
N ILE A 81 29.19 -2.63 20.45
CA ILE A 81 28.65 -2.65 19.08
C ILE A 81 29.48 -3.51 18.13
N GLU A 82 30.81 -3.49 18.25
CA GLU A 82 31.67 -4.34 17.42
C GLU A 82 31.47 -5.83 17.75
N GLN A 83 31.33 -6.16 19.03
CA GLN A 83 31.07 -7.53 19.49
C GLN A 83 29.69 -8.01 19.04
N PHE A 84 28.66 -7.18 19.21
CA PHE A 84 27.31 -7.44 18.73
C PHE A 84 27.28 -7.63 17.20
N ALA A 85 27.92 -6.74 16.44
CA ALA A 85 28.01 -6.86 14.99
C ALA A 85 28.68 -8.16 14.56
N SER A 86 29.75 -8.58 15.26
CA SER A 86 30.39 -9.88 15.04
C SER A 86 29.47 -11.05 15.41
N ALA A 87 28.72 -10.95 16.51
CA ALA A 87 27.84 -12.02 17.00
C ALA A 87 26.64 -12.29 16.07
N ILE A 88 26.19 -11.29 15.32
CA ILE A 88 25.13 -11.43 14.30
C ILE A 88 25.69 -11.64 12.89
N GLU A 89 27.01 -11.85 12.76
CA GLU A 89 27.70 -11.99 11.47
C GLU A 89 27.38 -10.85 10.49
N LEU A 90 27.39 -9.61 10.98
CA LEU A 90 27.00 -8.45 10.19
C LEU A 90 27.94 -8.30 8.97
N PRO A 91 27.40 -8.19 7.74
CA PRO A 91 28.22 -7.99 6.56
C PRO A 91 29.11 -6.73 6.68
N PRO A 92 30.34 -6.76 6.16
CA PRO A 92 31.32 -5.68 6.35
C PRO A 92 30.94 -4.36 5.67
N TYR A 93 30.02 -4.38 4.72
CA TYR A 93 29.48 -3.17 4.08
C TYR A 93 28.34 -2.53 4.88
N LEU A 94 27.91 -3.14 5.99
CA LEU A 94 26.90 -2.61 6.91
C LEU A 94 27.53 -2.18 8.22
N SER A 95 26.93 -1.18 8.86
CA SER A 95 27.32 -0.74 10.20
C SER A 95 26.09 -0.50 11.06
N VAL A 96 26.10 -1.01 12.29
CA VAL A 96 25.00 -0.81 13.24
C VAL A 96 24.83 0.68 13.51
N SER A 97 23.59 1.15 13.50
CA SER A 97 23.24 2.57 13.50
C SER A 97 22.41 2.98 14.72
N LYS A 98 22.60 4.23 15.15
CA LYS A 98 21.80 4.82 16.21
C LYS A 98 20.52 5.44 15.63
N VAL A 99 19.39 5.17 16.27
CA VAL A 99 18.08 5.72 15.88
C VAL A 99 17.42 6.35 17.11
N SER A 100 16.53 7.32 16.89
CA SER A 100 15.62 7.80 17.93
C SER A 100 14.63 6.72 18.36
N SER A 101 13.84 6.98 19.42
CA SER A 101 12.78 6.07 19.86
C SER A 101 11.84 5.64 18.71
N LEU A 102 11.42 4.37 18.76
CA LEU A 102 10.54 3.76 17.76
C LEU A 102 9.12 4.28 17.84
N THR A 103 8.75 4.95 18.94
CA THR A 103 7.46 5.61 19.08
C THR A 103 7.58 7.09 19.41
N GLU A 104 6.57 7.84 18.99
CA GLU A 104 6.49 9.27 19.27
C GLU A 104 5.11 9.69 19.75
N SER A 105 5.08 10.74 20.59
CA SER A 105 3.83 11.31 21.06
C SER A 105 3.23 12.29 20.04
N LYS A 106 1.92 12.48 20.10
CA LYS A 106 1.22 13.48 19.26
C LYS A 106 1.75 14.91 19.46
N LEU A 107 2.19 15.24 20.68
CA LEU A 107 2.81 16.54 20.98
C LEU A 107 4.16 16.69 20.28
N HIS A 108 5.00 15.64 20.33
CA HIS A 108 6.30 15.64 19.63
C HIS A 108 6.12 15.80 18.12
N ARG A 109 5.18 15.08 17.50
CA ARG A 109 4.86 15.26 16.07
C ARG A 109 4.44 16.68 15.72
N ARG A 110 3.53 17.27 16.51
CA ARG A 110 3.07 18.65 16.29
C ARG A 110 4.19 19.67 16.48
N PHE A 111 5.05 19.45 17.46
CA PHE A 111 6.19 20.31 17.73
C PHE A 111 7.26 20.21 16.64
N ALA A 112 7.61 19.01 16.19
CA ALA A 112 8.52 18.79 15.06
C ALA A 112 7.98 19.45 13.77
N ALA A 113 6.69 19.27 13.49
CA ALA A 113 6.03 19.94 12.36
C ALA A 113 6.01 21.47 12.49
N TRP A 114 5.93 22.01 13.72
CA TRP A 114 6.03 23.45 13.96
C TRP A 114 7.47 23.96 13.80
N LEU A 115 8.47 23.20 14.26
CA LEU A 115 9.89 23.56 14.15
C LEU A 115 10.37 23.59 12.71
N ASN A 116 9.96 22.63 11.87
CA ASN A 116 10.31 22.62 10.45
C ASN A 116 9.85 23.90 9.72
N LYS A 117 8.85 24.62 10.23
CA LYS A 117 8.40 25.92 9.68
C LYS A 117 9.33 27.08 9.95
N GLN A 118 10.20 26.97 10.95
CA GLN A 118 11.00 28.10 11.44
C GLN A 118 12.38 28.18 10.76
N ASN A 119 12.69 27.32 9.77
CA ASN A 119 14.05 27.18 9.20
C ASN A 119 15.16 27.07 10.27
N GLY A 120 14.80 26.59 11.47
CA GLY A 120 15.66 26.61 12.65
C GLY A 120 16.65 25.46 12.64
N SER A 121 17.82 25.67 12.06
CA SER A 121 18.97 24.75 12.14
C SER A 121 19.45 24.46 13.56
N SER A 122 19.09 25.31 14.53
CA SER A 122 19.59 25.31 15.91
C SER A 122 18.99 24.26 16.85
N PHE A 123 17.90 23.56 16.48
CA PHE A 123 17.29 22.50 17.30
C PHE A 123 17.45 21.08 16.74
N SER A 124 18.09 20.91 15.57
CA SER A 124 18.60 19.59 15.14
C SER A 124 19.49 18.94 16.22
N LEU A 125 20.10 19.76 17.08
CA LEU A 125 20.88 19.38 18.26
C LEU A 125 20.04 18.73 19.39
N PHE A 126 18.78 19.11 19.60
CA PHE A 126 17.94 18.52 20.67
C PHE A 126 17.33 17.17 20.26
N SER A 127 17.05 16.97 18.97
CA SER A 127 16.64 15.67 18.42
C SER A 127 17.81 14.69 18.28
N GLN A 128 19.05 15.18 18.21
CA GLN A 128 20.26 14.35 18.13
C GLN A 128 20.67 13.72 19.47
N GLN A 129 20.18 14.22 20.62
CA GLN A 129 20.70 13.82 21.94
C GLN A 129 20.25 12.42 22.42
N ASP A 130 19.11 11.88 21.96
CA ASP A 130 18.58 10.58 22.44
C ASP A 130 18.53 9.52 21.31
N LYS A 131 19.63 9.35 20.58
CA LYS A 131 19.78 8.23 19.62
C LYS A 131 20.50 7.06 20.28
N HIS A 132 19.95 5.87 20.13
CA HIS A 132 20.50 4.64 20.71
C HIS A 132 20.65 3.54 19.67
N TYR A 133 21.54 2.59 19.95
CA TYR A 133 21.62 1.34 19.22
C TYR A 133 20.56 0.38 19.78
N TYR A 134 19.86 -0.32 18.89
CA TYR A 134 18.76 -1.19 19.28
C TYR A 134 18.95 -2.62 18.81
N LEU A 135 18.62 -3.55 19.70
CA LEU A 135 18.27 -4.93 19.39
C LEU A 135 16.75 -5.05 19.47
N MET A 136 16.12 -5.67 18.47
CA MET A 136 14.68 -5.82 18.40
C MET A 136 14.29 -7.29 18.20
N ALA A 137 13.21 -7.71 18.84
CA ALA A 137 12.52 -8.96 18.54
C ALA A 137 11.07 -8.64 18.13
N ASP A 138 10.67 -9.08 16.95
CA ASP A 138 9.36 -8.83 16.34
C ASP A 138 8.61 -10.16 16.21
N ILE A 139 7.50 -10.28 16.92
CA ILE A 139 6.73 -11.53 17.04
C ILE A 139 5.35 -11.27 16.48
N ALA A 140 4.91 -12.05 15.51
CA ALA A 140 3.59 -11.88 14.93
C ALA A 140 3.12 -13.15 14.24
N GLN A 141 1.80 -13.34 14.22
CA GLN A 141 1.16 -14.27 13.31
C GLN A 141 1.15 -13.62 11.92
N THR A 142 1.75 -14.29 10.92
CA THR A 142 1.85 -13.78 9.55
C THR A 142 0.83 -14.43 8.62
N SER A 143 0.32 -13.65 7.66
CA SER A 143 -0.49 -14.15 6.53
C SER A 143 -0.23 -13.35 5.24
N GLY A 144 -0.58 -13.94 4.08
CA GLY A 144 -0.31 -13.37 2.76
C GLY A 144 0.99 -13.92 2.15
N ALA A 145 2.00 -13.06 2.01
CA ALA A 145 3.32 -13.37 1.46
C ALA A 145 4.08 -14.46 2.25
N GLU A 146 3.76 -14.57 3.53
CA GLU A 146 4.24 -15.58 4.45
C GLU A 146 3.05 -16.11 5.25
N GLN A 147 3.19 -17.29 5.88
CA GLN A 147 2.16 -17.87 6.75
C GLN A 147 2.79 -18.42 8.03
N GLY A 148 2.03 -18.36 9.13
CA GLY A 148 2.38 -18.95 10.42
C GLY A 148 2.93 -17.95 11.43
N LEU A 149 3.09 -18.41 12.67
CA LEU A 149 3.73 -17.62 13.72
C LEU A 149 5.22 -17.45 13.44
N LYS A 150 5.74 -16.24 13.66
CA LYS A 150 7.11 -15.87 13.34
C LYS A 150 7.74 -15.02 14.44
N VAL A 151 9.03 -15.23 14.69
CA VAL A 151 9.89 -14.38 15.51
C VAL A 151 11.07 -13.91 14.67
N GLU A 152 11.23 -12.61 14.52
CA GLU A 152 12.33 -11.99 13.78
C GLU A 152 13.21 -11.15 14.69
N TRP A 153 14.53 -11.30 14.55
CA TRP A 153 15.50 -10.46 15.24
C TRP A 153 16.09 -9.41 14.29
N LYS A 154 16.07 -8.17 14.76
CA LYS A 154 16.37 -6.99 13.92
C LYS A 154 17.27 -6.00 14.65
N THR A 155 18.01 -5.22 13.87
CA THR A 155 18.71 -4.02 14.32
C THR A 155 18.62 -2.93 13.25
N PHE A 156 19.18 -1.76 13.51
CA PHE A 156 19.28 -0.68 12.52
C PHE A 156 20.69 -0.64 11.96
N VAL A 157 20.81 -0.44 10.65
CA VAL A 157 22.10 -0.38 9.96
C VAL A 157 22.14 0.78 8.97
N THR A 158 23.35 1.16 8.59
CA THR A 158 23.64 2.00 7.42
C THR A 158 24.55 1.23 6.48
N VAL A 159 24.31 1.37 5.18
CA VAL A 159 25.18 0.86 4.13
C VAL A 159 26.39 1.79 3.96
N ALA A 160 27.58 1.24 3.74
CA ALA A 160 28.79 2.01 3.45
C ALA A 160 28.55 3.02 2.31
N GLY A 161 28.88 4.29 2.54
CA GLY A 161 28.65 5.37 1.58
C GLY A 161 27.23 5.94 1.55
N SER A 162 26.30 5.42 2.36
CA SER A 162 24.95 5.95 2.52
C SER A 162 24.73 6.54 3.92
N THR A 163 23.92 7.59 4.01
CA THR A 163 23.42 8.12 5.28
C THR A 163 22.04 7.56 5.64
N GLN A 164 21.47 6.72 4.79
CA GLN A 164 20.15 6.15 5.00
C GLN A 164 20.23 5.01 6.02
N ILE A 165 19.45 5.15 7.09
CA ILE A 165 19.27 4.10 8.08
C ILE A 165 18.18 3.15 7.59
N GLN A 166 18.43 1.85 7.72
CA GLN A 166 17.51 0.78 7.33
C GLN A 166 17.36 -0.22 8.48
N VAL A 167 16.25 -0.93 8.51
CA VAL A 167 16.10 -2.11 9.38
C VAL A 167 16.85 -3.28 8.74
N TYR A 168 17.69 -3.96 9.51
CA TYR A 168 18.34 -5.22 9.13
C TYR A 168 17.78 -6.34 9.97
N ARG A 169 17.11 -7.31 9.33
CA ARG A 169 16.73 -8.56 9.96
C ARG A 169 17.87 -9.56 9.81
N PHE A 170 18.45 -9.96 10.92
CA PHE A 170 19.59 -10.88 10.91
C PHE A 170 19.23 -12.32 11.26
N ALA A 171 18.08 -12.57 11.91
CA ALA A 171 17.59 -13.91 12.18
C ALA A 171 16.06 -13.99 12.09
N SER A 172 15.56 -15.15 11.68
CA SER A 172 14.13 -15.45 11.50
C SER A 172 13.83 -16.87 11.99
N PHE A 173 12.74 -17.04 12.74
CA PHE A 173 12.25 -18.33 13.22
C PHE A 173 10.77 -18.42 12.91
N LYS A 174 10.34 -19.52 12.30
CA LYS A 174 8.96 -19.71 11.86
C LYS A 174 8.39 -21.02 12.39
N GLU A 175 7.13 -20.99 12.79
CA GLU A 175 6.35 -22.19 13.13
C GLU A 175 6.11 -23.05 11.89
N ILE A 176 5.68 -22.42 10.79
CA ILE A 176 5.38 -23.09 9.53
C ILE A 176 6.54 -22.86 8.55
N PRO A 177 7.14 -23.93 7.99
CA PRO A 177 8.15 -23.80 6.96
C PRO A 177 7.52 -23.24 5.68
N GLY A 178 8.24 -22.37 4.96
CA GLY A 178 7.74 -21.80 3.72
C GLY A 178 8.37 -20.46 3.40
N ASN A 179 7.76 -19.73 2.47
CA ASN A 179 8.25 -18.47 1.94
C ASN A 179 8.60 -17.48 3.06
N ASP A 180 9.77 -16.85 2.92
CA ASP A 180 10.21 -15.74 3.73
C ASP A 180 10.72 -14.64 2.79
N LEU A 181 10.21 -13.42 2.95
CA LEU A 181 10.49 -12.29 2.04
C LEU A 181 11.97 -11.87 2.03
N LEU A 182 12.71 -12.24 3.07
CA LEU A 182 14.11 -11.88 3.25
C LEU A 182 14.99 -13.13 3.49
N GLU A 183 14.43 -14.33 3.37
CA GLU A 183 15.17 -15.60 3.41
C GLU A 183 14.78 -16.53 2.26
N LEU A 184 15.73 -16.78 1.36
CA LEU A 184 15.54 -17.56 0.15
C LEU A 184 15.80 -19.06 0.37
N ASN A 185 15.37 -19.57 1.53
CA ASN A 185 15.51 -20.96 1.94
C ASN A 185 14.22 -21.42 2.64
N THR A 186 13.96 -22.72 2.61
CA THR A 186 12.92 -23.30 3.46
C THR A 186 13.45 -23.34 4.88
N LEU A 187 12.95 -22.44 5.73
CA LEU A 187 13.28 -22.44 7.15
C LEU A 187 12.81 -23.74 7.81
N THR A 188 13.64 -24.27 8.71
CA THR A 188 13.21 -25.39 9.56
C THR A 188 12.18 -24.87 10.57
N PRO A 189 11.08 -25.62 10.80
CA PRO A 189 10.08 -25.19 11.75
C PRO A 189 10.68 -25.10 13.16
N SER A 190 10.31 -24.05 13.87
CA SER A 190 10.60 -23.86 15.29
C SER A 190 9.32 -24.02 16.10
N GLU A 191 9.41 -24.43 17.36
CA GLU A 191 8.25 -24.46 18.25
C GLU A 191 7.99 -23.05 18.75
N ILE A 192 6.90 -22.43 18.31
CA ILE A 192 6.54 -21.07 18.68
C ILE A 192 5.12 -21.05 19.22
N THR A 193 4.89 -20.34 20.32
CA THR A 193 3.54 -20.08 20.86
C THR A 193 3.35 -18.59 21.07
N LEU A 194 2.11 -18.10 20.90
CA LEU A 194 1.73 -16.73 21.19
C LEU A 194 0.30 -16.70 21.73
N ASP A 195 0.18 -16.51 23.04
CA ASP A 195 -1.09 -16.46 23.75
C ASP A 195 -1.42 -15.02 24.16
N LYS A 196 -2.50 -14.48 23.61
CA LYS A 196 -3.05 -13.19 24.01
C LYS A 196 -4.23 -13.37 24.95
N LEU A 197 -3.94 -13.40 26.25
CA LEU A 197 -4.94 -13.47 27.32
C LEU A 197 -5.41 -12.05 27.71
N LYS A 198 -6.58 -11.94 28.35
CA LYS A 198 -7.12 -10.64 28.81
C LYS A 198 -6.12 -9.92 29.72
N GLY A 199 -5.44 -8.90 29.18
CA GLY A 199 -4.48 -8.07 29.90
C GLY A 199 -3.07 -8.65 29.99
N ARG A 200 -2.72 -9.67 29.19
CA ARG A 200 -1.39 -10.26 29.18
C ARG A 200 -1.08 -10.94 27.83
N ILE A 201 0.14 -10.79 27.34
CA ILE A 201 0.65 -11.64 26.25
C ILE A 201 1.73 -12.56 26.80
N ARG A 202 1.69 -13.83 26.41
CA ARG A 202 2.74 -14.80 26.63
C ARG A 202 3.20 -15.36 25.29
N SER A 203 4.48 -15.65 25.18
CA SER A 203 5.00 -16.36 24.01
C SER A 203 6.24 -17.14 24.40
N SER A 204 6.45 -18.25 23.73
CA SER A 204 7.67 -19.03 23.79
C SER A 204 8.16 -19.32 22.38
N LEU A 205 9.47 -19.43 22.23
CA LEU A 205 10.15 -19.93 21.05
C LEU A 205 11.22 -20.92 21.50
N ILE A 206 11.26 -22.09 20.88
CA ILE A 206 12.37 -23.05 20.95
C ILE A 206 12.86 -23.26 19.53
N SER A 207 14.08 -22.81 19.24
CA SER A 207 14.71 -22.98 17.93
C SER A 207 15.23 -24.40 17.75
N THR A 208 15.48 -24.78 16.50
CA THR A 208 16.07 -26.09 16.15
C THR A 208 17.47 -26.30 16.72
N SER A 209 18.19 -25.21 17.04
CA SER A 209 19.49 -25.25 17.71
C SER A 209 19.38 -25.26 19.24
N GLY A 210 18.17 -25.35 19.80
CA GLY A 210 17.92 -25.40 21.25
C GLY A 210 17.92 -24.04 21.94
N TYR A 211 18.01 -22.93 21.21
CA TYR A 211 17.86 -21.59 21.80
C TYR A 211 16.41 -21.31 22.15
N VAL A 212 16.21 -20.63 23.27
CA VAL A 212 14.90 -20.36 23.88
C VAL A 212 14.68 -18.86 24.00
N LEU A 213 13.44 -18.42 23.78
CA LEU A 213 12.93 -17.10 24.17
C LEU A 213 11.59 -17.32 24.89
N GLU A 214 11.43 -16.76 26.07
CA GLU A 214 10.14 -16.73 26.78
C GLU A 214 9.79 -15.30 27.16
N LEU A 215 8.50 -14.97 27.06
CA LEU A 215 7.99 -13.66 27.45
C LEU A 215 6.64 -13.75 28.16
N ASP A 216 6.46 -12.90 29.17
CA ASP A 216 5.18 -12.61 29.84
C ASP A 216 5.07 -11.09 30.01
N ILE A 217 4.14 -10.49 29.25
CA ILE A 217 4.01 -9.04 29.12
C ILE A 217 2.62 -8.63 29.63
N PRO A 218 2.54 -7.85 30.71
CA PRO A 218 1.26 -7.33 31.20
C PRO A 218 0.79 -6.13 30.36
N ILE A 219 -0.46 -6.21 29.90
CA ILE A 219 -1.07 -5.24 29.00
C ILE A 219 -2.15 -4.46 29.74
N GLY A 220 -2.03 -3.14 29.69
CA GLY A 220 -3.04 -2.21 30.20
C GLY A 220 -4.29 -2.17 29.31
N ARG A 221 -5.45 -1.88 29.94
CA ARG A 221 -6.71 -1.69 29.20
C ARG A 221 -6.72 -0.41 28.35
N SER A 222 -5.96 0.62 28.73
CA SER A 222 -5.88 1.89 28.01
C SER A 222 -4.93 1.83 26.81
N THR A 223 -5.08 2.77 25.89
CA THR A 223 -4.07 3.02 24.84
C THR A 223 -2.86 3.77 25.39
N GLN A 224 -1.73 3.60 24.72
CA GLN A 224 -0.59 4.50 24.83
C GLN A 224 -0.88 5.76 24.01
N GLY A 225 -0.49 6.93 24.52
CA GLY A 225 -0.59 8.21 23.80
C GLY A 225 0.49 8.41 22.73
N LYS A 226 1.01 7.31 22.18
CA LYS A 226 2.10 7.28 21.19
C LYS A 226 1.70 6.40 19.99
N THR A 227 2.36 6.64 18.86
CA THR A 227 2.31 5.84 17.63
C THR A 227 3.73 5.48 17.22
N PHE A 228 3.91 4.65 16.18
CA PHE A 228 5.22 4.51 15.55
C PHE A 228 5.78 5.88 15.15
N SER A 229 7.10 6.04 15.30
CA SER A 229 7.81 7.26 14.89
C SER A 229 8.09 7.25 13.41
N GLN A 230 8.12 8.44 12.80
CA GLN A 230 8.54 8.57 11.41
C GLN A 230 9.92 7.94 11.15
N ALA A 231 10.90 8.13 12.06
CA ALA A 231 12.23 7.55 11.91
C ALA A 231 12.23 6.01 11.84
N TYR A 232 11.36 5.36 12.63
CA TYR A 232 11.20 3.91 12.54
C TYR A 232 10.55 3.49 11.21
N LEU A 233 9.48 4.17 10.80
CA LEU A 233 8.76 3.84 9.56
C LEU A 233 9.61 4.10 8.31
N ASP A 234 10.38 5.18 8.29
CA ASP A 234 11.36 5.49 7.24
C ASP A 234 12.43 4.39 7.12
N ALA A 235 12.93 3.88 8.25
CA ALA A 235 13.93 2.81 8.28
C ALA A 235 13.33 1.44 7.93
N ALA A 236 12.07 1.19 8.32
CA ALA A 236 11.38 -0.07 8.10
C ALA A 236 10.88 -0.23 6.65
N GLU A 237 10.68 0.87 5.91
CA GLU A 237 10.25 0.82 4.51
C GLU A 237 11.19 -0.07 3.68
N ASN A 238 12.50 0.09 3.87
CA ASN A 238 13.50 -0.73 3.19
C ASN A 238 14.19 -1.61 4.21
N THR A 239 13.72 -2.86 4.31
CA THR A 239 14.32 -3.84 5.21
C THR A 239 15.32 -4.70 4.46
N LEU A 240 16.51 -4.82 5.03
CA LEU A 240 17.57 -5.69 4.58
C LEU A 240 17.49 -7.03 5.32
N GLY A 241 17.77 -8.11 4.61
CA GLY A 241 17.92 -9.46 5.13
C GLY A 241 19.34 -9.99 4.95
N PRO A 242 19.64 -11.17 5.49
CA PRO A 242 20.93 -11.82 5.31
C PRO A 242 21.21 -12.07 3.82
N LYS A 243 22.48 -12.21 3.45
CA LYS A 243 22.92 -12.48 2.07
C LYS A 243 22.49 -11.42 1.04
N GLY A 244 22.16 -10.20 1.49
CA GLY A 244 21.81 -9.08 0.62
C GLY A 244 20.38 -9.09 0.11
N ALA A 245 19.49 -9.93 0.66
CA ALA A 245 18.07 -9.85 0.38
C ALA A 245 17.52 -8.48 0.83
N GLN A 246 16.58 -7.93 0.06
CA GLN A 246 15.95 -6.66 0.40
C GLN A 246 14.46 -6.72 0.05
N THR A 247 13.64 -6.17 0.91
CA THR A 247 12.20 -6.01 0.67
C THR A 247 11.79 -4.58 1.02
N ARG A 248 10.97 -4.00 0.14
CA ARG A 248 10.31 -2.73 0.37
C ARG A 248 8.91 -2.98 0.91
N TYR A 249 8.55 -2.33 2.01
CA TYR A 249 7.22 -2.41 2.63
C TYR A 249 6.46 -1.12 2.41
N TYR A 250 5.21 -1.26 1.98
CA TYR A 250 4.25 -0.18 1.80
C TYR A 250 3.22 -0.21 2.92
N TYR A 251 2.88 0.97 3.43
CA TYR A 251 2.06 1.19 4.63
C TYR A 251 0.74 1.84 4.28
N ASP A 252 -0.27 1.65 5.12
CA ASP A 252 -1.44 2.54 5.10
C ASP A 252 -1.33 3.67 6.14
N GLY A 253 -2.14 4.70 5.98
CA GLY A 253 -2.41 5.77 6.94
C GLY A 253 -2.63 5.26 8.35
N SER A 254 -3.36 4.15 8.47
CA SER A 254 -3.66 3.51 9.76
C SER A 254 -2.41 2.98 10.48
N SER A 255 -1.36 2.59 9.74
CA SER A 255 -0.08 2.14 10.29
C SER A 255 0.68 3.29 10.96
N VAL A 256 0.58 4.51 10.42
CA VAL A 256 1.17 5.73 11.03
C VAL A 256 0.40 6.19 12.27
N SER A 257 -0.91 6.00 12.29
CA SER A 257 -1.76 6.36 13.44
C SER A 257 -2.08 5.19 14.37
N ALA A 258 -1.40 4.05 14.18
CA ALA A 258 -1.68 2.79 14.85
C ALA A 258 -1.82 2.99 16.36
N ARG A 259 -2.94 2.52 16.90
CA ARG A 259 -3.21 2.61 18.34
C ARG A 259 -2.41 1.54 19.04
N LEU A 260 -1.60 1.93 20.01
CA LEU A 260 -0.76 1.02 20.76
C LEU A 260 -1.37 0.71 22.14
N HIS A 261 -1.22 -0.51 22.62
CA HIS A 261 -1.54 -0.85 24.01
C HIS A 261 -0.56 -0.18 24.98
N LYS A 262 -1.05 0.22 26.15
CA LYS A 262 -0.16 0.65 27.24
C LYS A 262 0.48 -0.57 27.91
N VAL A 263 1.81 -0.65 27.90
CA VAL A 263 2.56 -1.74 28.55
C VAL A 263 3.25 -1.24 29.83
N LYS A 264 3.25 -2.07 30.88
CA LYS A 264 4.05 -1.82 32.09
C LYS A 264 5.38 -2.56 31.95
N ILE A 265 6.34 -1.95 31.27
CA ILE A 265 7.62 -2.57 30.90
C ILE A 265 8.36 -3.11 32.13
N ASN A 266 8.32 -2.39 33.26
CA ASN A 266 8.91 -2.84 34.53
C ASN A 266 8.29 -4.10 35.15
N LYS A 267 7.18 -4.59 34.59
CA LYS A 267 6.53 -5.84 34.99
C LYS A 267 6.57 -6.91 33.90
N ALA A 268 7.15 -6.60 32.74
CA ALA A 268 7.37 -7.58 31.69
C ALA A 268 8.56 -8.45 32.08
N THR A 269 8.43 -9.76 31.89
CA THR A 269 9.55 -10.71 32.00
C THR A 269 9.90 -11.21 30.62
N VAL A 270 11.17 -11.09 30.24
CA VAL A 270 11.70 -11.68 29.01
C VAL A 270 12.96 -12.43 29.37
N SER A 271 13.04 -13.71 28.99
CA SER A 271 14.23 -14.55 29.12
C SER A 271 14.65 -15.02 27.73
N SER A 272 15.94 -15.08 27.47
CA SER A 272 16.45 -15.52 26.17
C SER A 272 17.83 -16.15 26.30
N THR A 273 18.06 -17.25 25.58
CA THR A 273 19.36 -17.93 25.52
C THR A 273 20.07 -17.72 24.17
N PHE A 274 19.53 -16.89 23.28
CA PHE A 274 20.18 -16.57 22.01
C PHE A 274 21.52 -15.86 22.23
N PRO A 275 22.54 -16.07 21.38
CA PRO A 275 23.87 -15.51 21.58
C PRO A 275 23.88 -13.99 21.72
N TRP A 276 23.09 -13.30 20.90
CA TRP A 276 22.99 -11.83 20.93
C TRP A 276 22.19 -11.27 22.12
N SER A 277 21.56 -12.11 22.94
CA SER A 277 20.80 -11.65 24.10
C SER A 277 21.69 -11.12 25.23
N GLU A 278 22.99 -11.42 25.22
CA GLU A 278 23.96 -10.81 26.14
C GLU A 278 24.09 -9.28 25.96
N TYR A 279 23.76 -8.78 24.77
CA TYR A 279 23.78 -7.35 24.42
C TYR A 279 22.45 -6.63 24.75
N ALA A 280 21.43 -7.36 25.23
CA ALA A 280 20.08 -6.89 25.49
C ALA A 280 19.92 -6.27 26.90
N HIS A 281 20.69 -5.24 27.24
CA HIS A 281 20.82 -4.76 28.64
C HIS A 281 19.53 -4.21 29.25
N ASN A 282 18.84 -3.34 28.52
CA ASN A 282 17.68 -2.61 29.03
C ASN A 282 16.53 -2.76 28.04
N LEU A 283 15.47 -3.46 28.44
CA LEU A 283 14.21 -3.44 27.70
C LEU A 283 13.60 -2.04 27.85
N VAL A 284 13.66 -1.26 26.77
CA VAL A 284 13.24 0.16 26.78
C VAL A 284 11.86 0.37 26.21
N GLU A 285 11.42 -0.52 25.33
CA GLU A 285 10.13 -0.38 24.67
C GLU A 285 9.50 -1.74 24.36
N VAL A 286 8.18 -1.80 24.51
CA VAL A 286 7.33 -2.93 24.11
C VAL A 286 6.13 -2.35 23.37
N ILE A 287 6.07 -2.60 22.07
CA ILE A 287 5.06 -2.05 21.18
C ILE A 287 4.10 -3.16 20.79
N ILE A 288 2.82 -2.97 21.09
CA ILE A 288 1.76 -3.91 20.78
C ILE A 288 0.62 -3.13 20.12
N PRO A 289 0.47 -3.20 18.78
CA PRO A 289 -0.67 -2.64 18.08
C PRO A 289 -1.99 -3.23 18.60
N LYS A 290 -3.05 -2.42 18.63
CA LYS A 290 -4.40 -2.86 19.00
C LYS A 290 -5.12 -3.59 17.87
N ASP A 291 -4.81 -3.17 16.66
CA ASP A 291 -5.44 -3.57 15.43
C ASP A 291 -4.37 -4.27 14.57
N ASP A 292 -4.80 -5.17 13.69
CA ASP A 292 -3.89 -5.87 12.78
C ASP A 292 -3.16 -4.88 11.87
N MET A 293 -1.89 -5.17 11.59
CA MET A 293 -1.11 -4.36 10.66
C MET A 293 -1.09 -5.02 9.30
N SER A 294 -1.37 -4.23 8.26
CA SER A 294 -1.49 -4.70 6.89
C SER A 294 -0.55 -3.90 6.00
N PHE A 295 0.31 -4.60 5.28
CA PHE A 295 1.33 -4.06 4.40
C PHE A 295 1.21 -4.67 3.01
N MET A 296 1.89 -4.04 2.05
CA MET A 296 2.29 -4.69 0.82
C MET A 296 3.81 -4.82 0.81
N ALA A 297 4.31 -5.97 0.40
CA ALA A 297 5.72 -6.28 0.34
C ALA A 297 6.17 -6.44 -1.11
N GLN A 298 7.18 -5.67 -1.50
CA GLN A 298 7.84 -5.76 -2.80
C GLN A 298 9.28 -6.22 -2.59
N PRO A 299 9.63 -7.46 -2.98
CA PRO A 299 11.01 -7.89 -3.02
C PRO A 299 11.83 -7.01 -3.97
N VAL A 300 13.00 -6.55 -3.51
CA VAL A 300 13.96 -5.81 -4.32
C VAL A 300 15.01 -6.80 -4.79
N THR A 301 15.01 -7.10 -6.08
CA THR A 301 15.83 -8.15 -6.68
C THR A 301 16.72 -7.61 -7.80
N ALA A 302 17.69 -8.40 -8.23
CA ALA A 302 18.55 -8.02 -9.35
C ALA A 302 17.78 -8.13 -10.67
N ASN A 303 17.78 -7.07 -11.47
CA ASN A 303 17.11 -7.06 -12.76
C ASN A 303 17.77 -8.01 -13.75
N VAL A 304 16.96 -8.71 -14.55
CA VAL A 304 17.42 -9.54 -15.66
C VAL A 304 17.15 -8.82 -16.98
N THR A 305 18.16 -8.71 -17.83
CA THR A 305 17.97 -8.14 -19.18
C THR A 305 17.11 -9.07 -20.04
N VAL A 306 16.00 -8.55 -20.57
CA VAL A 306 15.06 -9.28 -21.45
C VAL A 306 15.25 -8.79 -22.89
N GLN A 307 15.34 -9.71 -23.86
CA GLN A 307 15.42 -9.37 -25.30
C GLN A 307 14.01 -9.17 -25.88
N SER A 308 13.81 -8.12 -26.69
CA SER A 308 12.54 -7.84 -27.39
C SER A 308 12.44 -8.50 -28.78
N PRO A 309 11.25 -8.96 -29.24
CA PRO A 309 9.99 -9.02 -28.51
C PRO A 309 9.81 -10.35 -27.75
N ALA A 310 9.49 -10.24 -26.46
CA ALA A 310 9.25 -11.33 -25.53
C ALA A 310 7.81 -11.88 -25.63
N LEU A 311 7.42 -12.39 -26.80
CA LEU A 311 6.14 -13.10 -26.97
C LEU A 311 6.41 -14.58 -27.26
N GLY A 312 6.24 -15.41 -26.24
CA GLY A 312 6.13 -16.87 -26.38
C GLY A 312 7.24 -17.68 -25.68
N PRO A 313 6.98 -18.96 -25.38
CA PRO A 313 7.96 -19.86 -24.78
C PRO A 313 9.21 -19.87 -25.65
N ALA A 314 10.36 -19.58 -25.05
CA ALA A 314 11.64 -19.81 -25.73
C ALA A 314 11.68 -21.26 -26.21
N ASP A 315 12.41 -21.52 -27.30
CA ASP A 315 12.69 -22.87 -27.78
C ASP A 315 13.32 -23.74 -26.67
N CYS A 316 12.48 -24.42 -25.89
CA CYS A 316 12.89 -25.27 -24.78
C CYS A 316 13.25 -26.67 -25.27
N TYR A 317 13.93 -26.76 -26.43
CA TYR A 317 14.36 -28.03 -27.03
C TYR A 317 15.37 -28.79 -26.12
N ASN A 318 16.04 -28.07 -25.21
CA ASN A 318 16.78 -28.66 -24.10
C ASN A 318 16.55 -27.83 -22.82
N PRO A 319 15.51 -28.12 -22.02
CA PRO A 319 15.16 -27.33 -20.84
C PRO A 319 16.24 -27.34 -19.75
N MET A 320 17.26 -28.21 -19.87
CA MET A 320 18.36 -28.29 -18.91
C MET A 320 19.52 -27.32 -19.21
N ILE A 321 19.59 -26.69 -20.39
CA ILE A 321 20.70 -25.76 -20.73
C ILE A 321 20.20 -24.56 -21.58
N PRO A 322 19.54 -23.56 -20.98
CA PRO A 322 19.12 -22.35 -21.66
C PRO A 322 20.30 -21.40 -21.97
N ASN A 323 20.26 -20.75 -23.13
CA ASN A 323 21.35 -19.86 -23.59
C ASN A 323 21.37 -18.47 -22.90
N SER A 324 20.40 -18.16 -22.05
CA SER A 324 20.32 -16.92 -21.27
C SER A 324 19.35 -17.06 -20.09
N LEU A 325 19.43 -16.17 -19.10
CA LEU A 325 18.51 -16.13 -17.95
C LEU A 325 17.05 -15.90 -18.40
N SER A 326 16.80 -14.98 -19.33
CA SER A 326 15.46 -14.74 -19.88
C SER A 326 14.87 -16.01 -20.54
N LYS A 327 15.66 -16.77 -21.29
CA LYS A 327 15.24 -18.06 -21.86
C LYS A 327 15.03 -19.13 -20.79
N GLN A 328 15.87 -19.16 -19.76
CA GLN A 328 15.73 -20.09 -18.64
C GLN A 328 14.39 -19.92 -17.94
N TYR A 329 14.02 -18.68 -17.61
CA TYR A 329 12.73 -18.40 -16.99
C TYR A 329 11.56 -18.76 -17.91
N ALA A 330 11.65 -18.46 -19.21
CA ALA A 330 10.64 -18.88 -20.17
C ALA A 330 10.40 -20.40 -20.14
N CYS A 331 11.46 -21.21 -19.99
CA CYS A 331 11.31 -22.66 -19.87
C CYS A 331 10.71 -23.11 -18.53
N LEU A 332 10.96 -22.38 -17.44
CA LEU A 332 10.29 -22.63 -16.16
C LEU A 332 8.78 -22.33 -16.26
N VAL A 333 8.42 -21.21 -16.89
CA VAL A 333 7.02 -20.83 -17.16
C VAL A 333 6.33 -21.86 -18.07
N ALA A 334 6.98 -22.27 -19.17
CA ALA A 334 6.47 -23.32 -20.05
C ALA A 334 6.26 -24.65 -19.31
N SER A 335 7.14 -25.00 -18.37
CA SER A 335 7.00 -26.19 -17.53
C SER A 335 5.83 -26.06 -16.54
N ALA A 336 5.59 -24.85 -16.02
CA ALA A 336 4.48 -24.58 -15.11
C ALA A 336 3.10 -24.72 -15.81
N PHE A 337 2.97 -24.20 -17.03
CA PHE A 337 1.74 -24.28 -17.81
C PHE A 337 1.56 -25.59 -18.59
N GLY A 338 2.68 -26.25 -18.90
CA GLY A 338 2.74 -27.17 -20.02
C GLY A 338 2.78 -26.42 -21.36
N ALA A 339 3.37 -27.06 -22.36
CA ALA A 339 3.37 -26.62 -23.75
C ALA A 339 3.12 -27.84 -24.64
N PRO A 340 1.84 -28.16 -24.94
CA PRO A 340 1.46 -29.32 -25.74
C PRO A 340 2.14 -29.35 -27.11
N ASP A 341 2.28 -28.19 -27.74
CA ASP A 341 2.93 -28.02 -29.05
C ASP A 341 4.44 -28.37 -29.01
N MET A 342 5.04 -28.33 -27.83
CA MET A 342 6.44 -28.71 -27.57
C MET A 342 6.55 -30.08 -26.87
N GLY A 343 5.43 -30.78 -26.65
CA GLY A 343 5.40 -32.05 -25.90
C GLY A 343 5.72 -31.92 -24.41
N ILE A 344 5.61 -30.71 -23.83
CA ILE A 344 5.93 -30.44 -22.42
C ILE A 344 4.65 -30.55 -21.59
N PRO A 345 4.53 -31.50 -20.64
CA PRO A 345 3.39 -31.56 -19.74
C PRO A 345 3.47 -30.49 -18.62
N PRO A 346 2.33 -30.02 -18.09
CA PRO A 346 2.33 -29.16 -16.91
C PRO A 346 2.96 -29.88 -15.71
N THR A 347 3.82 -29.18 -15.00
CA THR A 347 4.61 -29.71 -13.89
C THR A 347 4.15 -29.09 -12.57
N PRO A 348 4.02 -29.87 -11.48
CA PRO A 348 3.66 -29.33 -10.17
C PRO A 348 4.61 -28.22 -9.71
N PRO A 349 4.12 -27.16 -9.04
CA PRO A 349 4.93 -26.00 -8.64
C PRO A 349 6.22 -26.38 -7.89
N GLN A 350 6.15 -27.35 -6.97
CA GLN A 350 7.30 -27.82 -6.21
C GLN A 350 8.49 -28.20 -7.12
N LYS A 351 8.23 -28.96 -8.19
CA LYS A 351 9.28 -29.41 -9.12
C LYS A 351 9.82 -28.26 -9.99
N VAL A 352 8.98 -27.27 -10.30
CA VAL A 352 9.42 -26.05 -11.01
C VAL A 352 10.38 -25.25 -10.15
N PHE A 353 10.05 -25.06 -8.86
CA PHE A 353 10.95 -24.39 -7.90
C PHE A 353 12.25 -25.18 -7.67
N GLU A 354 12.18 -26.50 -7.51
CA GLU A 354 13.38 -27.35 -7.39
C GLU A 354 14.32 -27.20 -8.61
N SER A 355 13.76 -27.19 -9.82
CA SER A 355 14.53 -26.95 -11.06
C SER A 355 15.13 -25.54 -11.10
N MET A 356 14.40 -24.52 -10.63
CA MET A 356 14.90 -23.14 -10.55
C MET A 356 16.11 -23.05 -9.61
N PHE A 357 16.04 -23.64 -8.41
CA PHE A 357 17.17 -23.64 -7.47
C PHE A 357 18.38 -24.42 -7.99
N ALA A 358 18.17 -25.51 -8.74
CA ALA A 358 19.26 -26.32 -9.29
C ALA A 358 20.02 -25.62 -10.42
N ASN A 359 19.33 -24.81 -11.23
CA ASN A 359 19.87 -24.34 -12.51
C ASN A 359 20.13 -22.82 -12.56
N THR A 360 19.69 -22.03 -11.58
CA THR A 360 19.81 -20.56 -11.61
C THR A 360 21.06 -20.10 -10.86
N PRO A 361 21.88 -19.17 -11.42
CA PRO A 361 23.00 -18.62 -10.67
C PRO A 361 22.54 -17.97 -9.35
N PRO A 362 23.27 -18.15 -8.24
CA PRO A 362 22.81 -17.74 -6.90
C PRO A 362 22.31 -16.29 -6.79
N MET A 363 22.95 -15.36 -7.50
CA MET A 363 22.59 -13.94 -7.49
C MET A 363 21.22 -13.62 -8.14
N TYR A 364 20.68 -14.51 -8.98
CA TYR A 364 19.39 -14.33 -9.66
C TYR A 364 18.27 -15.24 -9.13
N ILE A 365 18.61 -16.17 -8.23
CA ILE A 365 17.61 -17.01 -7.53
C ILE A 365 16.47 -16.17 -6.94
N PRO A 366 16.70 -15.07 -6.19
CA PRO A 366 15.58 -14.26 -5.68
C PRO A 366 14.67 -13.72 -6.79
N THR A 367 15.26 -13.17 -7.85
CA THR A 367 14.49 -12.61 -8.99
C THR A 367 13.61 -13.68 -9.62
N PHE A 368 14.16 -14.87 -9.90
CA PHE A 368 13.41 -15.98 -10.49
C PHE A 368 12.35 -16.52 -9.56
N TYR A 369 12.69 -16.67 -8.28
CA TYR A 369 11.78 -17.15 -7.26
C TYR A 369 10.55 -16.25 -7.15
N PHE A 370 10.73 -14.94 -6.99
CA PHE A 370 9.60 -14.01 -6.86
C PHE A 370 8.84 -13.84 -8.18
N ALA A 371 9.50 -13.93 -9.34
CA ALA A 371 8.81 -13.94 -10.62
C ALA A 371 7.96 -15.22 -10.84
N LEU A 372 8.38 -16.38 -10.31
CA LEU A 372 7.55 -17.58 -10.30
C LEU A 372 6.39 -17.46 -9.30
N GLN A 373 6.61 -16.87 -8.12
CA GLN A 373 5.54 -16.60 -7.17
C GLN A 373 4.48 -15.66 -7.77
N ASP A 374 4.90 -14.59 -8.47
CA ASP A 374 4.02 -13.66 -9.19
C ASP A 374 3.19 -14.37 -10.26
N LEU A 375 3.81 -15.28 -11.03
CA LEU A 375 3.10 -16.14 -11.98
C LEU A 375 1.98 -16.95 -11.31
N TYR A 376 2.30 -17.65 -10.21
CA TYR A 376 1.31 -18.44 -9.48
C TYR A 376 0.25 -17.58 -8.80
N GLN A 377 0.60 -16.38 -8.36
CA GLN A 377 -0.37 -15.41 -7.85
C GLN A 377 -1.35 -14.98 -8.94
N GLY A 378 -0.87 -14.68 -10.16
CA GLY A 378 -1.74 -14.37 -11.31
C GLY A 378 -2.72 -15.50 -11.61
N LEU A 379 -2.27 -16.76 -11.57
CA LEU A 379 -3.15 -17.93 -11.72
C LEU A 379 -4.18 -18.04 -10.60
N SER A 380 -3.75 -17.83 -9.36
CA SER A 380 -4.62 -17.85 -8.18
C SER A 380 -5.68 -16.76 -8.26
N THR A 381 -5.33 -15.57 -8.72
CA THR A 381 -6.26 -14.46 -8.93
C THR A 381 -7.25 -14.75 -10.04
N LEU A 382 -6.80 -15.27 -11.18
CA LEU A 382 -7.70 -15.71 -12.26
C LEU A 382 -8.71 -16.77 -11.80
N GLY A 383 -8.24 -17.72 -10.98
CA GLY A 383 -9.09 -18.74 -10.37
C GLY A 383 -10.00 -18.24 -9.25
N GLY A 384 -9.93 -16.95 -8.87
CA GLY A 384 -10.68 -16.36 -7.78
C GLY A 384 -10.28 -16.82 -6.37
N ILE A 385 -9.10 -17.42 -6.25
CA ILE A 385 -8.55 -17.91 -4.97
C ILE A 385 -7.84 -16.78 -4.20
N SER A 386 -7.24 -15.82 -4.91
CA SER A 386 -6.51 -14.70 -4.29
C SER A 386 -6.94 -13.35 -4.84
N LYS A 387 -6.90 -12.31 -3.99
CA LYS A 387 -7.13 -10.94 -4.43
C LYS A 387 -5.96 -10.46 -5.30
N PRO A 388 -6.22 -9.69 -6.37
CA PRO A 388 -5.16 -9.07 -7.14
C PRO A 388 -4.38 -8.06 -6.30
N THR A 389 -3.09 -7.93 -6.62
CA THR A 389 -2.22 -6.86 -6.16
C THR A 389 -1.55 -6.22 -7.36
N LEU A 390 -1.40 -4.90 -7.33
CA LEU A 390 -0.79 -4.14 -8.40
C LEU A 390 0.20 -3.13 -7.85
N PHE A 391 1.14 -2.75 -8.71
CA PHE A 391 2.04 -1.63 -8.51
C PHE A 391 1.63 -0.46 -9.40
N PHE A 392 1.69 0.74 -8.84
CA PHE A 392 1.34 2.00 -9.49
C PHE A 392 2.25 3.11 -8.96
N GLU A 393 2.63 4.04 -9.82
CA GLU A 393 3.50 5.16 -9.47
C GLU A 393 2.90 6.47 -9.99
N LEU A 394 2.93 7.51 -9.16
CA LEU A 394 2.79 8.90 -9.62
C LEU A 394 4.17 9.50 -9.85
N LYS A 395 4.38 9.99 -11.08
CA LYS A 395 5.66 10.58 -11.49
C LYS A 395 5.97 11.83 -10.68
N THR A 396 7.26 12.11 -10.53
CA THR A 396 7.77 13.30 -9.86
C THR A 396 7.69 14.57 -10.71
N ALA A 397 7.49 14.41 -12.03
CA ALA A 397 7.34 15.47 -13.02
C ALA A 397 6.40 14.97 -14.15
N PRO A 398 5.30 15.69 -14.45
CA PRO A 398 4.80 16.87 -13.74
C PRO A 398 4.41 16.52 -12.29
N LYS A 399 4.45 17.50 -11.37
CA LYS A 399 4.08 17.28 -9.97
C LYS A 399 2.61 16.92 -9.83
N THR A 400 2.24 16.10 -8.85
CA THR A 400 0.83 15.89 -8.50
C THR A 400 0.28 17.14 -7.81
N ILE A 401 -0.86 17.65 -8.27
CA ILE A 401 -1.55 18.78 -7.62
C ILE A 401 -2.99 18.45 -7.26
N PHE A 402 -3.48 19.14 -6.23
CA PHE A 402 -4.85 19.09 -5.73
C PHE A 402 -5.43 20.51 -5.70
N ILE A 403 -6.40 20.78 -6.57
CA ILE A 403 -7.18 22.01 -6.58
C ILE A 403 -8.51 21.71 -5.88
N ASN A 404 -8.66 22.24 -4.66
CA ASN A 404 -9.78 21.88 -3.79
C ASN A 404 -10.86 22.97 -3.83
N PHE A 405 -12.11 22.61 -4.11
CA PHE A 405 -13.24 23.53 -4.10
C PHE A 405 -14.19 23.19 -2.95
N GLU A 406 -14.60 24.19 -2.17
CA GLU A 406 -15.61 23.97 -1.14
C GLU A 406 -17.00 23.78 -1.76
N ILE A 407 -17.68 22.70 -1.42
CA ILE A 407 -19.08 22.48 -1.79
C ILE A 407 -19.93 23.54 -1.08
N ASN A 408 -20.78 24.24 -1.84
CA ASN A 408 -21.70 25.23 -1.29
C ASN A 408 -22.59 24.56 -0.24
N PRO A 409 -22.67 25.09 1.01
CA PRO A 409 -23.46 24.48 2.08
C PRO A 409 -24.91 24.16 1.70
N ASN A 410 -25.53 24.99 0.85
CA ASN A 410 -26.92 24.80 0.40
C ASN A 410 -27.07 23.69 -0.64
N LYS A 411 -25.97 23.24 -1.25
CA LYS A 411 -25.92 22.21 -2.30
C LYS A 411 -25.48 20.84 -1.79
N VAL A 412 -24.96 20.74 -0.57
CA VAL A 412 -24.45 19.48 0.04
C VAL A 412 -25.44 18.32 -0.07
N LYS A 413 -26.73 18.55 0.22
CA LYS A 413 -27.75 17.50 0.16
C LYS A 413 -28.04 17.06 -1.28
N ALA A 414 -28.07 18.01 -2.22
CA ALA A 414 -28.28 17.72 -3.64
C ALA A 414 -27.08 16.95 -4.21
N PHE A 415 -25.86 17.41 -3.92
CA PHE A 415 -24.61 16.76 -4.30
C PHE A 415 -24.56 15.31 -3.79
N LYS A 416 -24.80 15.09 -2.48
CA LYS A 416 -24.82 13.74 -1.91
C LYS A 416 -25.81 12.83 -2.67
N LYS A 417 -27.02 13.33 -2.93
CA LYS A 417 -28.06 12.54 -3.60
C LYS A 417 -27.68 12.17 -5.03
N ALA A 418 -26.95 13.04 -5.73
CA ALA A 418 -26.60 12.86 -7.13
C ALA A 418 -25.44 11.87 -7.34
N PHE A 419 -24.41 11.92 -6.49
CA PHE A 419 -23.13 11.26 -6.79
C PHE A 419 -22.69 10.17 -5.80
N LEU A 420 -23.36 10.01 -4.66
CA LEU A 420 -22.92 9.08 -3.62
C LEU A 420 -23.94 7.98 -3.36
N PRO A 421 -23.49 6.73 -3.07
CA PRO A 421 -24.35 5.69 -2.54
C PRO A 421 -25.18 6.18 -1.34
N SER A 422 -26.43 5.71 -1.23
CA SER A 422 -27.40 6.26 -0.27
C SER A 422 -26.92 6.19 1.19
N HIS A 423 -26.28 5.08 1.54
CA HIS A 423 -25.75 4.78 2.86
C HIS A 423 -24.44 5.54 3.18
N PHE A 424 -23.69 6.00 2.17
CA PHE A 424 -22.51 6.83 2.38
C PHE A 424 -22.88 8.17 3.00
N LYS A 425 -21.97 8.74 3.80
CA LYS A 425 -22.09 10.09 4.36
C LYS A 425 -20.99 10.97 3.82
N LEU A 426 -21.33 12.17 3.37
CA LEU A 426 -20.30 13.15 3.00
C LEU A 426 -19.50 13.56 4.24
N ALA A 427 -18.18 13.65 4.11
CA ALA A 427 -17.24 13.94 5.19
C ALA A 427 -16.56 15.31 4.98
N LYS A 428 -16.37 16.04 6.09
CA LYS A 428 -15.58 17.28 6.06
C LYS A 428 -14.11 16.96 6.26
N MET A 429 -13.24 17.59 5.47
CA MET A 429 -11.80 17.34 5.54
C MET A 429 -10.98 18.62 5.66
N ARG A 430 -9.80 18.42 6.24
CA ARG A 430 -8.66 19.35 6.20
C ARG A 430 -7.54 18.63 5.48
N PHE A 431 -6.83 19.33 4.62
CA PHE A 431 -5.77 18.73 3.81
C PHE A 431 -4.40 18.88 4.50
N TYR A 432 -4.14 20.07 5.05
CA TYR A 432 -2.88 20.39 5.72
C TYR A 432 -3.09 21.05 7.11
N PRO A 433 -2.08 21.03 8.00
CA PRO A 433 -2.18 21.49 9.39
C PRO A 433 -2.61 22.94 9.60
N GLU A 434 -2.32 23.83 8.66
CA GLU A 434 -2.60 25.28 8.74
C GLU A 434 -4.04 25.63 8.34
N GLN A 435 -4.72 24.76 7.58
CA GLN A 435 -6.09 24.99 7.16
C GLN A 435 -7.02 25.05 8.38
N LYS A 436 -7.65 26.17 8.67
CA LYS A 436 -8.35 26.36 9.96
C LYS A 436 -9.62 25.53 10.13
N LYS A 437 -10.36 25.29 9.05
CA LYS A 437 -11.69 24.64 9.09
C LYS A 437 -11.74 23.43 8.18
N ALA A 438 -12.36 22.36 8.67
CA ALA A 438 -12.75 21.24 7.83
C ALA A 438 -13.96 21.63 6.98
N VAL A 439 -13.96 21.25 5.70
CA VAL A 439 -15.01 21.61 4.73
C VAL A 439 -15.43 20.40 3.91
N TYR A 440 -16.64 20.44 3.37
CA TYR A 440 -17.03 19.53 2.30
C TYR A 440 -16.37 20.03 1.02
N ALA A 441 -15.64 19.16 0.33
CA ALA A 441 -14.86 19.56 -0.83
C ALA A 441 -15.02 18.59 -1.99
N ILE A 442 -14.83 19.14 -3.18
CA ILE A 442 -14.47 18.40 -4.38
C ILE A 442 -13.01 18.76 -4.68
N SER A 443 -12.17 17.75 -4.86
CA SER A 443 -10.75 17.89 -5.17
C SER A 443 -10.54 17.48 -6.61
N LEU A 444 -10.05 18.40 -7.45
CA LEU A 444 -9.48 18.06 -8.75
C LEU A 444 -8.01 17.68 -8.56
N ASN A 445 -7.67 16.46 -8.92
CA ASN A 445 -6.33 15.89 -8.82
C ASN A 445 -5.76 15.77 -10.23
N LEU A 446 -4.59 16.35 -10.46
CA LEU A 446 -3.88 16.28 -11.74
C LEU A 446 -2.52 15.65 -11.51
N TYR A 447 -2.23 14.59 -12.25
CA TYR A 447 -0.98 13.84 -12.15
C TYR A 447 -0.69 13.06 -13.42
N GLU A 448 0.56 12.61 -13.54
CA GLU A 448 0.95 11.59 -14.51
C GLU A 448 1.29 10.29 -13.77
N SER A 449 0.72 9.18 -14.22
CA SER A 449 0.91 7.87 -13.61
C SER A 449 1.61 6.88 -14.51
N ARG A 450 2.17 5.84 -13.89
CA ARG A 450 2.69 4.64 -14.52
C ARG A 450 2.29 3.40 -13.72
N GLY A 451 1.96 2.31 -14.39
CA GLY A 451 1.51 1.05 -13.74
C GLY A 451 -0.01 0.93 -13.66
N ALA A 452 -0.50 -0.11 -12.98
CA ALA A 452 -1.92 -0.46 -12.80
C ALA A 452 -2.87 -0.03 -13.95
N ASN A 453 -2.61 -0.51 -15.17
CA ASN A 453 -3.40 -0.31 -16.39
C ASN A 453 -3.46 1.12 -16.99
N LEU A 454 -2.79 2.14 -16.41
CA LEU A 454 -2.80 3.51 -16.92
C LEU A 454 -1.41 4.15 -16.88
N ASN A 455 -0.84 4.37 -18.07
CA ASN A 455 0.44 5.05 -18.27
C ASN A 455 0.22 6.41 -18.97
N GLY A 456 -0.18 7.43 -18.22
CA GLY A 456 -0.52 8.73 -18.80
C GLY A 456 -0.96 9.76 -17.78
N ILE A 457 -1.44 10.89 -18.30
CA ILE A 457 -1.98 12.01 -17.53
C ILE A 457 -3.41 11.68 -17.13
N ARG A 458 -3.75 11.94 -15.87
CA ARG A 458 -5.10 11.80 -15.34
C ARG A 458 -5.57 13.08 -14.68
N ALA A 459 -6.82 13.44 -14.96
CA ALA A 459 -7.62 14.41 -14.23
C ALA A 459 -8.71 13.65 -13.47
N GLU A 460 -8.70 13.75 -12.16
CA GLU A 460 -9.61 13.01 -11.29
C GLU A 460 -10.34 13.97 -10.35
N TRP A 461 -11.66 13.87 -10.29
CA TRP A 461 -12.46 14.62 -9.32
C TRP A 461 -12.90 13.67 -8.21
N SER A 462 -12.61 14.06 -6.99
CA SER A 462 -12.93 13.26 -5.81
C SER A 462 -13.59 14.08 -4.71
N THR A 463 -14.25 13.38 -3.81
CA THR A 463 -14.78 13.91 -2.56
C THR A 463 -14.43 12.97 -1.41
N TYR A 464 -14.90 13.29 -0.20
CA TYR A 464 -14.61 12.52 1.00
C TYR A 464 -15.89 11.98 1.60
N VAL A 465 -15.91 10.68 1.88
CA VAL A 465 -17.09 9.95 2.34
C VAL A 465 -16.79 9.12 3.58
N ILE A 466 -17.80 8.83 4.38
CA ILE A 466 -17.76 7.80 5.42
C ILE A 466 -18.72 6.72 4.98
N ASN A 467 -18.22 5.51 4.77
CA ASN A 467 -19.04 4.31 4.66
C ASN A 467 -19.34 3.81 6.08
N PRO A 468 -20.60 3.90 6.57
CA PRO A 468 -20.95 3.43 7.90
C PRO A 468 -20.91 1.89 8.05
N LEU A 469 -20.80 1.14 6.94
CA LEU A 469 -20.74 -0.32 6.94
C LEU A 469 -19.31 -0.87 7.07
N GLU A 470 -18.28 -0.01 7.01
CA GLU A 470 -16.91 -0.43 7.35
C GLU A 470 -16.79 -0.82 8.83
N ASP A 471 -15.89 -1.75 9.16
CA ASP A 471 -15.56 -2.10 10.55
C ASP A 471 -15.05 -0.89 11.37
N ASN A 472 -14.39 0.05 10.69
CA ASN A 472 -13.86 1.28 11.28
C ASN A 472 -14.25 2.51 10.45
N PRO A 473 -15.52 2.96 10.52
CA PRO A 473 -16.02 4.06 9.70
C PRO A 473 -15.25 5.35 9.95
N LYS A 474 -14.59 5.84 8.91
CA LYS A 474 -13.85 7.11 8.91
C LYS A 474 -13.91 7.77 7.53
N PRO A 475 -13.52 9.05 7.40
CA PRO A 475 -13.44 9.68 6.09
C PRO A 475 -12.49 8.90 5.17
N ARG A 476 -12.94 8.60 3.96
CA ARG A 476 -12.24 7.95 2.86
C ARG A 476 -12.35 8.81 1.62
N PHE A 477 -11.39 8.65 0.71
CA PHE A 477 -11.39 9.27 -0.59
C PHE A 477 -12.39 8.57 -1.50
N SER A 478 -13.13 9.32 -2.32
CA SER A 478 -14.10 8.77 -3.27
C SER A 478 -14.01 9.52 -4.57
N VAL A 479 -13.58 8.85 -5.61
CA VAL A 479 -13.59 9.38 -6.97
C VAL A 479 -15.02 9.37 -7.49
N ILE A 480 -15.40 10.46 -8.15
CA ILE A 480 -16.75 10.68 -8.70
C ILE A 480 -16.73 10.96 -10.19
N GLU A 481 -15.58 11.32 -10.77
CA GLU A 481 -15.34 11.49 -12.20
C GLU A 481 -13.83 11.36 -12.47
N ALA A 482 -13.45 10.80 -13.61
CA ALA A 482 -12.05 10.73 -14.01
C ALA A 482 -11.88 10.70 -15.53
N GLN A 483 -10.85 11.39 -16.01
CA GLN A 483 -10.47 11.49 -17.41
C GLN A 483 -8.98 11.20 -17.56
N SER A 484 -8.60 10.50 -18.63
CA SER A 484 -7.22 10.11 -18.91
C SER A 484 -6.87 10.37 -20.36
N ASN A 485 -5.64 10.78 -20.65
CA ASN A 485 -5.17 10.97 -22.03
C ASN A 485 -4.80 9.65 -22.72
N VAL A 486 -4.82 8.54 -21.97
CA VAL A 486 -4.66 7.17 -22.46
C VAL A 486 -5.89 6.35 -22.08
N GLY A 487 -6.25 5.39 -22.93
CA GLY A 487 -7.34 4.46 -22.62
C GLY A 487 -6.95 3.51 -21.49
N GLY A 488 -7.93 3.10 -20.70
CA GLY A 488 -7.70 2.12 -19.64
C GLY A 488 -8.96 1.77 -18.86
N LEU A 489 -8.78 0.93 -17.84
CA LEU A 489 -9.87 0.50 -17.00
C LEU A 489 -10.19 1.59 -15.97
N ASP A 490 -11.35 2.23 -16.12
CA ASP A 490 -11.91 3.13 -15.12
C ASP A 490 -13.05 2.41 -14.36
N PRO A 491 -13.00 2.32 -13.01
CA PRO A 491 -14.04 1.63 -12.25
C PRO A 491 -15.42 2.28 -12.35
N LEU A 492 -15.54 3.61 -12.41
CA LEU A 492 -16.83 4.29 -12.57
C LEU A 492 -17.42 4.01 -13.95
N TYR A 493 -16.58 4.07 -15.00
CA TYR A 493 -16.99 3.70 -16.36
C TYR A 493 -17.46 2.25 -16.41
N THR A 494 -16.70 1.32 -15.81
CA THR A 494 -17.06 -0.10 -15.76
C THR A 494 -18.41 -0.33 -15.07
N LEU A 495 -18.63 0.29 -13.90
CA LEU A 495 -19.88 0.22 -13.16
C LEU A 495 -21.06 0.76 -13.96
N GLN A 496 -20.87 1.90 -14.63
CA GLN A 496 -21.90 2.51 -15.48
C GLN A 496 -22.29 1.59 -16.64
N ARG A 497 -21.30 1.05 -17.36
CA ARG A 497 -21.50 0.13 -18.49
C ARG A 497 -22.22 -1.14 -18.06
N LEU A 498 -21.85 -1.71 -16.90
CA LEU A 498 -22.51 -2.88 -16.34
C LEU A 498 -23.99 -2.61 -16.06
N ARG A 499 -24.30 -1.47 -15.42
CA ARG A 499 -25.67 -1.05 -15.10
C ARG A 499 -26.54 -0.75 -16.32
N ASN A 500 -25.93 -0.23 -17.38
CA ASN A 500 -26.60 0.03 -18.64
C ASN A 500 -26.84 -1.24 -19.47
N GLY A 501 -26.27 -2.39 -19.07
CA GLY A 501 -26.34 -3.63 -19.84
C GLY A 501 -25.42 -3.65 -21.05
N ASP A 502 -24.40 -2.78 -21.08
CA ASP A 502 -23.46 -2.66 -22.20
C ASP A 502 -22.31 -3.68 -22.12
N VAL A 503 -22.13 -4.33 -20.98
CA VAL A 503 -21.10 -5.36 -20.76
C VAL A 503 -21.69 -6.73 -21.11
N PRO A 504 -21.11 -7.47 -22.07
CA PRO A 504 -21.57 -8.82 -22.38
C PRO A 504 -21.42 -9.76 -21.17
N LEU A 505 -22.52 -10.41 -20.77
CA LEU A 505 -22.55 -11.34 -19.64
C LEU A 505 -22.81 -12.80 -20.10
N PRO A 506 -22.15 -13.81 -19.49
CA PRO A 506 -21.11 -13.68 -18.47
C PRO A 506 -19.84 -13.03 -19.04
N PHE A 507 -19.17 -12.18 -18.23
CA PHE A 507 -17.98 -11.48 -18.68
C PHE A 507 -16.88 -12.47 -19.08
N ARG A 508 -16.26 -12.20 -20.23
CA ARG A 508 -15.08 -12.90 -20.72
C ARG A 508 -14.03 -11.88 -21.16
N ILE A 509 -12.76 -12.26 -21.08
CA ILE A 509 -11.64 -11.37 -21.37
C ILE A 509 -11.64 -10.88 -22.82
N GLU A 510 -12.24 -11.63 -23.75
CA GLU A 510 -12.43 -11.19 -25.14
C GLU A 510 -13.34 -9.97 -25.26
N SER A 511 -14.18 -9.72 -24.24
CA SER A 511 -15.06 -8.56 -24.15
C SER A 511 -14.43 -7.38 -23.40
N ILE A 512 -13.11 -7.39 -23.13
CA ILE A 512 -12.44 -6.35 -22.34
C ILE A 512 -12.67 -4.94 -22.90
N GLU A 513 -12.74 -4.78 -24.23
CA GLU A 513 -13.01 -3.48 -24.87
C GLU A 513 -14.34 -2.84 -24.40
N SER A 514 -15.32 -3.63 -23.95
CA SER A 514 -16.60 -3.11 -23.46
C SER A 514 -16.49 -2.28 -22.17
N ILE A 515 -15.41 -2.46 -21.40
CA ILE A 515 -15.15 -1.83 -20.09
C ILE A 515 -13.91 -0.92 -20.09
N ILE A 516 -13.19 -0.82 -21.21
CA ILE A 516 -12.08 0.12 -21.34
C ILE A 516 -12.62 1.50 -21.75
N GLN A 517 -12.35 2.51 -20.92
CA GLN A 517 -12.65 3.88 -21.25
C GLN A 517 -11.69 4.36 -22.34
N SER A 518 -12.23 5.04 -23.35
CA SER A 518 -11.42 5.63 -24.41
C SER A 518 -10.59 6.81 -23.88
N PRO A 519 -9.40 7.08 -24.43
CA PRO A 519 -8.62 8.25 -24.06
C PRO A 519 -9.39 9.54 -24.37
N ASN A 520 -9.21 10.55 -23.52
CA ASN A 520 -9.53 11.92 -23.83
C ASN A 520 -8.31 12.59 -24.50
N PRO A 521 -8.31 12.75 -25.84
CA PRO A 521 -7.14 13.24 -26.57
C PRO A 521 -6.84 14.72 -26.31
N THR A 522 -7.78 15.46 -25.71
CA THR A 522 -7.60 16.87 -25.39
C THR A 522 -6.93 17.07 -24.03
N LEU A 523 -6.90 16.05 -23.18
CA LEU A 523 -6.33 16.14 -21.85
C LEU A 523 -4.82 16.38 -21.94
N THR A 524 -4.40 17.55 -21.49
CA THR A 524 -3.00 17.93 -21.32
C THR A 524 -2.78 18.44 -19.90
N TYR A 525 -1.58 18.21 -19.39
CA TYR A 525 -1.16 18.69 -18.08
C TYR A 525 0.34 18.96 -18.08
N GLN A 526 0.72 20.14 -17.58
CA GLN A 526 2.09 20.56 -17.41
C GLN A 526 2.25 21.25 -16.07
N PHE A 527 3.43 21.04 -15.47
CA PHE A 527 3.85 21.70 -14.25
C PHE A 527 5.33 22.05 -14.41
N ALA A 528 5.64 23.34 -14.46
CA ALA A 528 7.01 23.84 -14.53
C ALA A 528 7.15 25.15 -13.75
N GLU A 529 8.35 25.44 -13.23
CA GLU A 529 8.57 26.69 -12.49
C GLU A 529 8.53 27.91 -13.41
N GLU A 530 8.91 27.73 -14.68
CA GLU A 530 9.00 28.79 -15.68
C GLU A 530 7.64 29.17 -16.27
N THR A 531 6.76 28.19 -16.49
CA THR A 531 5.46 28.37 -17.15
C THR A 531 4.28 28.23 -16.20
N GLY A 532 4.50 27.81 -14.95
CA GLY A 532 3.45 27.57 -13.98
C GLY A 532 2.75 26.22 -14.17
N ILE A 533 1.46 26.21 -13.91
CA ILE A 533 0.61 25.02 -13.95
C ILE A 533 -0.41 25.22 -15.06
N GLN A 534 -0.41 24.31 -16.02
CA GLN A 534 -1.31 24.37 -17.16
C GLN A 534 -2.03 23.04 -17.32
N ALA A 535 -3.34 23.06 -17.46
CA ALA A 535 -4.11 21.88 -17.78
C ALA A 535 -5.30 22.24 -18.66
N TYR A 536 -5.62 21.36 -19.60
CA TYR A 536 -6.73 21.57 -20.51
C TYR A 536 -7.42 20.24 -20.81
N LEU A 537 -8.74 20.21 -20.82
CA LEU A 537 -9.54 19.12 -21.38
C LEU A 537 -10.92 19.61 -21.80
N ILE A 538 -11.48 18.96 -22.82
CA ILE A 538 -12.90 19.02 -23.18
C ILE A 538 -13.44 17.59 -23.07
N ASN A 539 -14.54 17.42 -22.36
CA ASN A 539 -15.30 16.17 -22.32
C ASN A 539 -16.67 16.40 -22.97
N ASN A 540 -16.80 15.98 -24.23
CA ASN A 540 -18.04 16.15 -25.00
C ASN A 540 -19.18 15.26 -24.49
N GLU A 541 -18.88 14.12 -23.89
CA GLU A 541 -19.90 13.18 -23.38
C GLU A 541 -20.67 13.77 -22.20
N HIS A 542 -19.95 14.47 -21.32
CA HIS A 542 -20.51 15.09 -20.12
C HIS A 542 -20.69 16.61 -20.25
N ASN A 543 -20.40 17.17 -21.44
CA ASN A 543 -20.40 18.61 -21.71
C ASN A 543 -19.64 19.40 -20.62
N SER A 544 -18.45 18.92 -20.25
CA SER A 544 -17.57 19.56 -19.27
C SER A 544 -16.25 19.99 -19.90
N GLU A 545 -15.62 21.00 -19.29
CA GLU A 545 -14.41 21.65 -19.74
C GLU A 545 -13.54 21.97 -18.53
N LEU A 546 -12.24 21.75 -18.68
CA LEU A 546 -11.21 22.22 -17.77
C LEU A 546 -10.25 23.11 -18.55
N ASN A 547 -10.01 24.31 -18.03
CA ASN A 547 -8.94 25.19 -18.48
C ASN A 547 -8.25 25.82 -17.27
N ILE A 548 -6.99 25.47 -17.09
CA ILE A 548 -6.13 25.92 -15.99
C ILE A 548 -4.90 26.60 -16.58
N ASP A 549 -4.64 27.82 -16.13
CA ASP A 549 -3.39 28.55 -16.34
C ASP A 549 -3.07 29.33 -15.05
N ILE A 550 -2.24 28.74 -14.20
CA ILE A 550 -1.88 29.28 -12.88
C ILE A 550 -0.39 29.62 -12.90
N ALA A 551 -0.04 30.86 -12.59
CA ALA A 551 1.35 31.26 -12.48
C ALA A 551 2.04 30.51 -11.34
N TYR A 552 3.32 30.15 -11.52
CA TYR A 552 4.10 29.56 -10.42
C TYR A 552 4.17 30.55 -9.24
N PRO A 553 3.87 30.12 -8.00
CA PRO A 553 3.81 31.04 -6.86
C PRO A 553 5.20 31.57 -6.52
N THR A 554 5.32 32.87 -6.27
CA THR A 554 6.56 33.44 -5.71
C THR A 554 6.85 32.88 -4.32
N ASN A 555 8.12 32.78 -3.92
CA ASN A 555 8.55 32.22 -2.63
C ASN A 555 7.79 32.78 -1.40
N SER A 556 7.42 34.06 -1.38
CA SER A 556 6.68 34.67 -0.26
C SER A 556 5.22 34.18 -0.13
N ASN A 557 4.68 33.58 -1.18
CA ASN A 557 3.30 33.08 -1.26
C ASN A 557 3.25 31.55 -1.10
N GLN A 558 4.39 30.90 -0.90
CA GLN A 558 4.49 29.47 -0.71
C GLN A 558 4.50 29.13 0.79
N LEU A 559 3.65 28.18 1.17
CA LEU A 559 3.69 27.52 2.46
C LEU A 559 4.19 26.09 2.28
N PHE A 560 5.36 25.77 2.84
CA PHE A 560 5.85 24.40 2.93
C PHE A 560 5.35 23.74 4.21
N THR A 561 4.71 22.58 4.08
CA THR A 561 4.08 21.85 5.19
C THR A 561 4.03 20.34 4.93
N LYS A 562 3.38 19.59 5.83
CA LYS A 562 3.19 18.13 5.74
C LYS A 562 1.69 17.80 5.64
N PRO A 563 1.29 16.65 5.07
CA PRO A 563 -0.10 16.24 5.07
C PRO A 563 -0.60 15.96 6.49
N LEU A 564 -1.91 16.13 6.72
CA LEU A 564 -2.53 15.64 7.96
C LEU A 564 -2.61 14.11 7.92
N THR A 565 -2.30 13.44 9.04
CA THR A 565 -2.46 11.98 9.16
C THR A 565 -3.87 11.51 8.81
N SER A 566 -4.90 12.29 9.18
CA SER A 566 -6.29 11.98 8.82
C SER A 566 -6.56 12.09 7.32
N TRP A 567 -5.82 12.94 6.60
CA TRP A 567 -5.91 12.99 5.15
C TRP A 567 -5.20 11.79 4.53
N MET A 568 -4.07 11.34 5.08
CA MET A 568 -3.39 10.12 4.64
C MET A 568 -4.28 8.89 4.84
N GLU A 569 -4.88 8.73 6.02
CA GLU A 569 -5.83 7.64 6.30
C GLU A 569 -7.07 7.66 5.39
N ALA A 570 -7.47 8.83 4.89
CA ALA A 570 -8.57 8.92 3.96
C ALA A 570 -8.19 8.33 2.59
N ASN A 571 -6.92 8.38 2.21
CA ASN A 571 -6.44 7.83 0.96
C ASN A 571 -6.15 6.31 1.03
N ASP A 572 -6.23 5.67 2.20
CA ASP A 572 -6.06 4.20 2.32
C ASP A 572 -7.10 3.42 1.51
N TYR A 573 -8.29 4.01 1.31
CA TYR A 573 -9.38 3.46 0.52
C TYR A 573 -9.81 4.53 -0.49
N VAL A 574 -9.77 4.19 -1.77
CA VAL A 574 -10.25 5.03 -2.85
C VAL A 574 -11.53 4.40 -3.41
N TYR A 575 -12.67 4.97 -3.03
CA TYR A 575 -13.98 4.52 -3.49
C TYR A 575 -14.30 5.01 -4.91
N TRP A 576 -14.93 4.14 -5.67
CA TRP A 576 -15.52 4.37 -6.98
C TRP A 576 -16.97 3.86 -6.90
N GLY A 577 -17.88 4.71 -6.46
CA GLY A 577 -19.17 4.25 -5.94
C GLY A 577 -18.97 3.41 -4.68
N GLU A 578 -19.45 2.16 -4.68
CA GLU A 578 -19.29 1.23 -3.55
C GLU A 578 -18.06 0.32 -3.65
N VAL A 579 -17.41 0.25 -4.81
CA VAL A 579 -16.18 -0.52 -4.98
C VAL A 579 -15.00 0.34 -4.55
N ALA A 580 -13.99 -0.24 -3.91
CA ALA A 580 -12.82 0.48 -3.42
C ALA A 580 -11.51 -0.19 -3.81
N GLU A 581 -10.56 0.62 -4.25
CA GLU A 581 -9.15 0.26 -4.25
C GLU A 581 -8.59 0.43 -2.84
N ILE A 582 -7.83 -0.55 -2.37
CA ILE A 582 -7.17 -0.49 -1.06
C ILE A 582 -5.69 -0.20 -1.29
N LEU A 583 -5.23 0.97 -0.89
CA LEU A 583 -3.90 1.50 -1.21
C LEU A 583 -2.95 1.37 -0.03
N LYS A 584 -1.69 1.09 -0.35
CA LYS A 584 -0.54 1.12 0.52
C LYS A 584 0.54 1.95 -0.14
N TYR A 585 1.22 2.76 0.66
CA TYR A 585 2.09 3.81 0.20
C TYR A 585 3.49 3.69 0.78
N ASP A 586 4.45 4.26 0.06
CA ASP A 586 5.78 4.49 0.59
C ASP A 586 5.85 5.71 1.53
N ARG A 587 7.04 5.96 2.10
CA ARG A 587 7.28 7.12 2.97
C ARG A 587 7.11 8.45 2.25
N GLN A 588 7.33 8.50 0.92
CA GLN A 588 7.19 9.74 0.15
C GLN A 588 5.74 10.18 0.08
N VAL A 589 4.80 9.26 0.31
CA VAL A 589 3.42 9.62 0.53
C VAL A 589 3.14 9.91 2.01
N MET A 590 3.49 8.97 2.88
CA MET A 590 3.08 9.01 4.30
C MET A 590 3.65 10.21 5.06
N PHE A 591 4.82 10.69 4.65
CA PHE A 591 5.51 11.84 5.24
C PHE A 591 5.86 12.92 4.20
N ALA A 592 5.05 13.01 3.14
CA ALA A 592 5.27 13.92 2.02
C ALA A 592 5.52 15.36 2.42
N ASP A 593 6.39 16.04 1.68
CA ASP A 593 6.45 17.49 1.70
C ASP A 593 5.41 18.07 0.74
N LEU A 594 4.65 19.04 1.24
CA LEU A 594 3.63 19.76 0.48
C LEU A 594 4.07 21.21 0.29
N MET A 595 3.83 21.74 -0.91
CA MET A 595 3.79 23.17 -1.15
C MET A 595 2.32 23.60 -1.27
N VAL A 596 1.93 24.64 -0.53
CA VAL A 596 0.56 25.15 -0.50
C VAL A 596 0.59 26.64 -0.85
N PHE A 597 -0.30 27.09 -1.73
CA PHE A 597 -0.42 28.50 -2.10
C PHE A 597 -1.85 28.86 -2.51
N GLU A 598 -2.18 30.14 -2.51
CA GLU A 598 -3.48 30.65 -2.96
C GLU A 598 -3.43 31.04 -4.44
N ALA A 599 -4.48 30.70 -5.19
CA ALA A 599 -4.70 31.26 -6.51
C ALA A 599 -4.99 32.77 -6.42
N THR A 600 -4.47 33.51 -7.38
CA THR A 600 -4.60 34.96 -7.54
C THR A 600 -5.69 35.29 -8.57
N ASP A 601 -6.14 36.54 -8.60
CA ASP A 601 -7.15 36.99 -9.56
C ASP A 601 -6.64 37.01 -11.03
N LYS A 602 -5.35 36.76 -11.25
CA LYS A 602 -4.75 36.63 -12.58
C LYS A 602 -4.71 35.18 -13.09
N ASP A 603 -4.90 34.21 -12.19
CA ASP A 603 -4.88 32.81 -12.54
C ASP A 603 -6.22 32.41 -13.18
N VAL A 604 -6.16 31.56 -14.20
CA VAL A 604 -7.33 30.98 -14.85
C VAL A 604 -7.57 29.60 -14.23
N ILE A 605 -8.73 29.43 -13.60
CA ILE A 605 -9.21 28.14 -13.11
C ILE A 605 -10.67 28.04 -13.51
N HIS A 606 -10.91 27.47 -14.69
CA HIS A 606 -12.24 27.22 -15.23
C HIS A 606 -12.48 25.70 -15.25
N ASP A 607 -13.28 25.21 -14.31
CA ASP A 607 -13.71 23.82 -14.23
C ASP A 607 -15.22 23.77 -14.18
N THR A 608 -15.86 23.26 -15.24
CA THR A 608 -17.32 23.21 -15.34
C THR A 608 -17.92 21.91 -14.79
N THR A 609 -17.10 20.90 -14.49
CA THR A 609 -17.52 19.53 -14.16
C THR A 609 -18.48 19.49 -12.97
N PHE A 610 -18.18 20.26 -11.91
CA PHE A 610 -19.02 20.36 -10.71
C PHE A 610 -19.37 21.80 -10.31
N ALA A 611 -19.27 22.75 -11.26
CA ALA A 611 -19.43 24.18 -11.01
C ALA A 611 -20.75 24.55 -10.33
N GLU A 612 -21.82 23.78 -10.55
CA GLU A 612 -23.13 24.04 -9.94
C GLU A 612 -23.21 23.71 -8.43
N TYR A 613 -22.25 22.94 -7.91
CA TYR A 613 -22.21 22.48 -6.52
C TYR A 613 -21.19 23.23 -5.67
N VAL A 614 -20.11 23.73 -6.27
CA VAL A 614 -18.97 24.29 -5.54
C VAL A 614 -18.95 25.81 -5.53
N LYS A 615 -18.15 26.38 -4.64
CA LYS A 615 -17.79 27.81 -4.71
C LYS A 615 -16.80 28.02 -5.87
N PRO A 616 -16.92 29.12 -6.63
CA PRO A 616 -16.08 29.35 -7.79
C PRO A 616 -14.60 29.59 -7.44
N LYS A 617 -14.32 30.22 -6.30
CA LYS A 617 -12.94 30.40 -5.82
C LYS A 617 -12.48 29.11 -5.13
N PRO A 618 -11.38 28.48 -5.58
CA PRO A 618 -10.83 27.32 -4.91
C PRO A 618 -10.27 27.69 -3.53
N LEU A 619 -10.16 26.68 -2.67
CA LEU A 619 -9.31 26.69 -1.49
C LEU A 619 -7.82 26.72 -1.94
N PRO A 620 -6.87 26.95 -1.02
CA PRO A 620 -5.45 26.91 -1.37
C PRO A 620 -5.08 25.61 -2.10
N ILE A 621 -4.32 25.76 -3.18
CA ILE A 621 -3.83 24.66 -4.03
C ILE A 621 -2.74 23.93 -3.26
N VAL A 622 -2.76 22.60 -3.32
CA VAL A 622 -1.78 21.74 -2.66
C VAL A 622 -0.97 21.01 -3.73
N VAL A 623 0.35 21.13 -3.68
CA VAL A 623 1.29 20.44 -4.57
C VAL A 623 2.03 19.39 -3.77
N TRP A 624 2.02 18.16 -4.28
CA TRP A 624 2.84 17.07 -3.77
C TRP A 624 4.25 17.17 -4.33
N LEU A 625 5.27 17.32 -3.47
CA LEU A 625 6.63 17.57 -3.94
C LEU A 625 7.40 16.30 -4.29
N GLY A 626 7.04 15.16 -3.68
CA GLY A 626 7.64 13.84 -3.92
C GLY A 626 6.98 13.06 -5.05
N GLY A 627 7.60 11.93 -5.44
CA GLY A 627 6.91 10.90 -6.21
C GLY A 627 6.04 10.07 -5.28
N GLN A 628 5.20 9.21 -5.83
CA GLN A 628 4.37 8.32 -5.02
C GLN A 628 4.47 6.91 -5.57
N SER A 629 5.14 6.00 -4.87
CA SER A 629 5.03 4.57 -5.14
C SER A 629 3.86 3.99 -4.34
N ILE A 630 2.95 3.33 -5.04
CA ILE A 630 1.69 2.82 -4.51
C ILE A 630 1.58 1.33 -4.85
N ALA A 631 1.35 0.54 -3.81
CA ALA A 631 0.94 -0.84 -3.92
C ALA A 631 -0.55 -0.94 -3.56
N LEU A 632 -1.37 -1.59 -4.38
CA LEU A 632 -2.82 -1.58 -4.16
C LEU A 632 -3.49 -2.93 -4.43
N GLN A 633 -4.66 -3.12 -3.81
CA GLN A 633 -5.62 -4.16 -4.18
C GLN A 633 -6.78 -3.53 -4.93
N PRO A 634 -6.89 -3.71 -6.25
CA PRO A 634 -7.98 -3.13 -7.00
C PRO A 634 -9.28 -3.84 -6.62
N TRP A 635 -10.31 -3.06 -6.30
CA TRP A 635 -11.63 -3.56 -5.89
C TRP A 635 -11.53 -4.56 -4.73
N GLY A 636 -10.64 -4.24 -3.77
CA GLY A 636 -10.26 -5.10 -2.66
C GLY A 636 -11.35 -5.27 -1.60
N ASN A 637 -12.39 -4.44 -1.62
CA ASN A 637 -13.52 -4.50 -0.70
C ASN A 637 -14.70 -5.36 -1.21
N LEU A 638 -14.70 -5.86 -2.45
CA LEU A 638 -15.85 -6.53 -3.05
C LEU A 638 -16.41 -7.65 -2.16
N GLU A 639 -15.56 -8.48 -1.56
CA GLU A 639 -15.99 -9.57 -0.69
C GLU A 639 -16.79 -9.08 0.52
N SER A 640 -16.42 -7.92 1.06
CA SER A 640 -17.05 -7.31 2.25
C SER A 640 -18.32 -6.52 1.97
N ILE A 641 -18.66 -6.26 0.69
CA ILE A 641 -19.91 -5.58 0.34
C ILE A 641 -21.07 -6.54 0.63
N GLU A 642 -21.99 -6.13 1.50
CA GLU A 642 -23.29 -6.79 1.65
C GLU A 642 -24.20 -6.29 0.52
N PRO A 643 -24.53 -7.13 -0.48
CA PRO A 643 -25.35 -6.69 -1.60
C PRO A 643 -26.78 -6.42 -1.16
N GLU A 644 -27.45 -5.50 -1.87
CA GLU A 644 -28.90 -5.28 -1.72
C GLU A 644 -29.75 -6.49 -2.16
#